data_AF-A0A838IQ21-F1
#
_entry.id   AF-A0A838IQ21-F1
#
_cell.length_a   1.000
_cell.length_b   1.000
_cell.length_c   1.000
_cell.angle_alpha   90.00
_cell.angle_beta   90.00
_cell.angle_gamma   90.00
#
_symmetry.space_group_name_H-M   'P 1'
#
loop_
_entity.id
_entity.type
_entity.pdbx_description
1 polymer ?
#
loop_
_entity_poly.entity_id
_entity_poly.type
_entity_poly.pdbx_seq_one_letter_code
_entity_poly.pdbx_strand_id
1 'polypeptide(L)'
;MTSIEDNQSITLSSSELDDIHGLLRNDTGHDLSHYKPATAIRRIQQRMKVHRFANVTEYLDYFRMTWHERQILYKELLIGVTQFFRDPEAFERLKEVVALRFVGEAPARAQSFRVWVPGCSTGEEAYSLAIVLLELMAENGINLDIKIFASDVNAAAIQQARDGLYDASLAESVSPERLLRFFSRQGEMFRIRRDVREMVIFAVQDVLCDVPFSKIDLLSCHNLLIYLNATSQQKLLSMFHYVLKAEGILFLGSSESAGEDGKMFQARDKRYKIFDRKQEPPAADASWSSLPRISVRLPSVRAGTSWMADVMRNSHKGELIGQIERQLLDGFTPPSAIVTRAGEVVYIHGSMGRYLETVSSKVELNLLAMAHSSLRTEILAGIQQVLVTNQRVVRGQVVYDYRGTEASVDLVFFPIARPDRLPGSWQDLIIVVFLERQPAPLFTVTEIGDAPSESSQGALSTIQEVTHELELTRAYLHHAVSQLETVNRDLPAINEDLQSNIEELQTTNEELEASMAELKAVNEQLEKHFMLLKSKTSAQARAQDDLKNLTMGLEIAALFLDNELQIKRLTPFAQEILMLDDDAIGRSIASFDLSHCLRMLADDIQRVIDTLVRSRRDIEIEFGRWFRVVITPYRISDHTIDGALLTLTDVTWQKQRGD
;
A
#
# COMPACT_ATOMS: atom_id res chain seq x y z
N MET A 1 16.75 42.00 -16.30
CA MET A 1 15.40 41.92 -16.90
C MET A 1 15.46 40.94 -18.06
N THR A 2 15.26 39.67 -17.75
CA THR A 2 14.73 38.65 -18.65
C THR A 2 13.96 37.72 -17.74
N SER A 3 12.65 37.88 -17.79
CA SER A 3 11.65 37.22 -16.97
C SER A 3 11.73 35.72 -17.19
N ILE A 4 11.98 34.95 -16.12
CA ILE A 4 11.69 33.52 -16.09
C ILE A 4 10.24 33.41 -15.61
N GLU A 5 9.33 33.83 -16.48
CA GLU A 5 7.96 33.33 -16.50
C GLU A 5 7.96 32.24 -17.55
N ASP A 6 8.00 30.99 -17.11
CA ASP A 6 7.41 29.88 -17.85
C ASP A 6 7.27 28.69 -16.90
N ASN A 7 6.10 28.64 -16.25
CA ASN A 7 5.58 27.47 -15.56
C ASN A 7 5.15 26.43 -16.61
N GLN A 8 6.11 25.87 -17.36
CA GLN A 8 5.87 24.69 -18.17
C GLN A 8 5.78 23.50 -17.23
N SER A 9 4.57 22.96 -17.06
CA SER A 9 4.35 21.67 -16.42
C SER A 9 5.14 20.60 -17.17
N ILE A 10 6.30 20.22 -16.62
CA ILE A 10 7.17 19.16 -17.16
C ILE A 10 6.32 17.91 -17.32
N THR A 11 6.02 17.52 -18.56
CA THR A 11 5.12 16.40 -18.84
C THR A 11 5.95 15.16 -19.13
N LEU A 12 5.92 14.18 -18.22
CA LEU A 12 6.55 12.88 -18.46
C LEU A 12 5.73 12.09 -19.48
N SER A 13 6.39 11.54 -20.49
CA SER A 13 5.77 10.58 -21.42
C SER A 13 5.55 9.22 -20.74
N SER A 14 4.65 8.41 -21.28
CA SER A 14 4.41 7.06 -20.78
C SER A 14 5.65 6.16 -20.87
N SER A 15 6.45 6.30 -21.93
CA SER A 15 7.68 5.51 -22.09
C SER A 15 8.77 5.88 -21.07
N GLU A 16 8.91 7.16 -20.74
CA GLU A 16 9.88 7.61 -19.73
C GLU A 16 9.48 7.12 -18.33
N LEU A 17 8.19 7.09 -18.05
CA LEU A 17 7.66 6.55 -16.80
C LEU A 17 7.86 5.03 -16.70
N ASP A 18 7.67 4.30 -17.80
CA ASP A 18 7.95 2.86 -17.87
C ASP A 18 9.45 2.56 -17.68
N ASP A 19 10.34 3.39 -18.24
CA ASP A 19 11.79 3.29 -18.03
C ASP A 19 12.16 3.45 -16.54
N ILE A 20 11.60 4.46 -15.87
CA ILE A 20 11.80 4.68 -14.42
C ILE A 20 11.29 3.48 -13.62
N HIS A 21 10.09 2.98 -13.94
CA HIS A 21 9.54 1.79 -13.29
C HIS A 21 10.40 0.55 -13.51
N GLY A 22 10.93 0.35 -14.72
CA GLY A 22 11.83 -0.76 -15.03
C GLY A 22 13.13 -0.71 -14.23
N LEU A 23 13.75 0.46 -14.11
CA LEU A 23 14.95 0.67 -13.30
C LEU A 23 14.68 0.44 -11.81
N LEU A 24 13.57 0.95 -11.28
CA LEU A 24 13.16 0.72 -9.90
C LEU A 24 12.87 -0.76 -9.63
N ARG A 25 12.19 -1.45 -10.54
CA ARG A 25 11.88 -2.88 -10.43
C ARG A 25 13.14 -3.74 -10.43
N ASN A 26 14.14 -3.41 -11.24
CA ASN A 26 15.40 -4.16 -11.28
C ASN A 26 16.19 -4.05 -9.97
N ASP A 27 16.21 -2.86 -9.36
CA ASP A 27 16.96 -2.63 -8.12
C ASP A 27 16.23 -3.09 -6.87
N THR A 28 14.90 -2.89 -6.82
CA THR A 28 14.10 -3.11 -5.60
C THR A 28 13.29 -4.41 -5.64
N GLY A 29 13.08 -4.98 -6.84
CA GLY A 29 12.24 -6.15 -7.04
C GLY A 29 10.73 -5.85 -7.07
N HIS A 30 10.31 -4.61 -6.85
CA HIS A 30 8.90 -4.21 -6.76
C HIS A 30 8.41 -3.53 -8.04
N ASP A 31 7.23 -3.95 -8.50
CA ASP A 31 6.63 -3.39 -9.71
C ASP A 31 5.71 -2.20 -9.38
N LEU A 32 6.23 -1.00 -9.58
CA LEU A 32 5.51 0.25 -9.33
C LEU A 32 4.59 0.67 -10.48
N SER A 33 4.55 -0.08 -11.60
CA SER A 33 3.61 0.19 -12.71
C SER A 33 2.13 0.11 -12.29
N HIS A 34 1.87 -0.56 -11.16
CA HIS A 34 0.54 -0.68 -10.58
C HIS A 34 0.07 0.59 -9.84
N TYR A 35 0.97 1.54 -9.57
CA TYR A 35 0.63 2.80 -8.93
C TYR A 35 -0.01 3.79 -9.91
N LYS A 36 -0.82 4.71 -9.38
CA LYS A 36 -1.44 5.76 -10.19
C LYS A 36 -0.37 6.67 -10.79
N PRO A 37 -0.34 6.85 -12.13
CA PRO A 37 0.72 7.59 -12.81
C PRO A 37 0.80 9.03 -12.33
N ALA A 38 -0.33 9.69 -12.05
CA ALA A 38 -0.33 11.06 -11.52
C ALA A 38 0.43 11.21 -10.19
N THR A 39 0.38 10.20 -9.31
CA THR A 39 1.11 10.25 -8.03
C THR A 39 2.61 10.06 -8.25
N ALA A 40 2.97 9.10 -9.11
CA ALA A 40 4.36 8.84 -9.47
C ALA A 40 5.01 10.05 -10.17
N ILE A 41 4.33 10.62 -11.17
CA ILE A 41 4.77 11.81 -11.90
C ILE A 41 5.03 12.97 -10.93
N ARG A 42 4.11 13.25 -10.02
CA ARG A 42 4.29 14.33 -9.03
C ARG A 42 5.52 14.12 -8.17
N ARG A 43 5.79 12.90 -7.70
CA ARG A 43 6.98 12.59 -6.89
C ARG A 43 8.27 12.70 -7.71
N ILE A 44 8.26 12.20 -8.95
CA ILE A 44 9.40 12.33 -9.86
C ILE A 44 9.71 13.80 -10.15
N GLN A 45 8.69 14.63 -10.41
CA GLN A 45 8.86 16.07 -10.60
C GLN A 45 9.46 16.76 -9.37
N GLN A 46 9.09 16.33 -8.15
CA GLN A 46 9.70 16.85 -6.92
C GLN A 46 11.18 16.45 -6.80
N ARG A 47 11.54 15.20 -7.12
CA ARG A 47 12.95 14.77 -7.20
C ARG A 47 13.74 15.57 -8.23
N MET A 48 13.16 15.82 -9.41
CA MET A 48 13.77 16.65 -10.44
C MET A 48 14.04 18.07 -9.96
N LYS A 49 13.10 18.67 -9.21
CA LYS A 49 13.28 19.99 -8.59
C LYS A 49 14.41 20.02 -7.57
N VAL A 50 14.49 19.02 -6.69
CA VAL A 50 15.56 18.89 -5.68
C VAL A 50 16.95 18.86 -6.35
N HIS A 51 17.08 18.15 -7.48
CA HIS A 51 18.33 18.08 -8.24
C HIS A 51 18.48 19.17 -9.31
N ARG A 52 17.52 20.10 -9.40
CA ARG A 52 17.48 21.21 -10.37
C ARG A 52 17.57 20.78 -11.85
N PHE A 53 17.01 19.62 -12.19
CA PHE A 53 16.89 19.19 -13.58
C PHE A 53 15.69 19.84 -14.26
N ALA A 54 15.93 20.52 -15.39
CA ALA A 54 14.88 21.12 -16.21
C ALA A 54 14.26 20.12 -17.21
N ASN A 55 14.98 19.02 -17.52
CA ASN A 55 14.58 18.03 -18.52
C ASN A 55 14.49 16.62 -17.91
N VAL A 56 13.41 15.90 -18.24
CA VAL A 56 13.19 14.50 -17.85
C VAL A 56 14.31 13.59 -18.38
N THR A 57 14.81 13.85 -19.59
CA THR A 57 15.89 13.04 -20.19
C THR A 57 17.18 13.14 -19.39
N GLU A 58 17.56 14.35 -18.95
CA GLU A 58 18.75 14.57 -18.11
C GLU A 58 18.60 13.90 -16.75
N TYR A 59 17.41 14.01 -16.16
CA TYR A 59 17.10 13.31 -14.92
C TYR A 59 17.16 11.78 -15.08
N LEU A 60 16.66 11.23 -16.19
CA LEU A 60 16.72 9.79 -16.49
C LEU A 60 18.16 9.28 -16.60
N ASP A 61 19.05 10.03 -17.25
CA ASP A 61 20.45 9.65 -17.36
C ASP A 61 21.15 9.68 -15.99
N TYR A 62 20.89 10.71 -15.18
CA TYR A 62 21.32 10.76 -13.78
C TYR A 62 20.77 9.60 -12.95
N PHE A 63 19.50 9.28 -13.12
CA PHE A 63 18.77 8.22 -12.41
C PHE A 63 19.34 6.82 -12.73
N ARG A 64 19.74 6.58 -13.99
CA ARG A 64 20.42 5.35 -14.42
C ARG A 64 21.77 5.17 -13.75
N MET A 65 22.54 6.25 -13.59
CA MET A 65 23.90 6.20 -13.02
C MET A 65 23.91 6.17 -11.49
N THR A 66 22.86 6.68 -10.83
CA THR A 66 22.87 6.92 -9.38
C THR A 66 21.95 5.95 -8.64
N TRP A 67 22.53 4.90 -8.04
CA TRP A 67 21.76 3.93 -7.23
C TRP A 67 21.07 4.58 -6.01
N HIS A 68 21.74 5.52 -5.35
CA HIS A 68 21.17 6.22 -4.18
C HIS A 68 19.89 6.99 -4.53
N GLU A 69 19.84 7.63 -5.70
CA GLU A 69 18.64 8.35 -6.15
C GLU A 69 17.45 7.41 -6.36
N ARG A 70 17.72 6.22 -6.94
CA ARG A 70 16.70 5.17 -7.11
C ARG A 70 16.11 4.74 -5.77
N GLN A 71 16.94 4.59 -4.73
CA GLN A 71 16.48 4.25 -3.38
C GLN A 71 15.65 5.39 -2.75
N ILE A 72 16.01 6.65 -2.98
CA ILE A 72 15.27 7.79 -2.43
C ILE A 72 13.90 7.93 -3.11
N LEU A 73 13.87 7.91 -4.45
CA LEU A 73 12.60 7.97 -5.18
C LEU A 73 11.70 6.78 -4.80
N TYR A 74 12.25 5.58 -4.68
CA TYR A 74 11.50 4.41 -4.20
C TYR A 74 10.85 4.67 -2.83
N LYS A 75 11.60 5.21 -1.86
CA LYS A 75 11.06 5.56 -0.53
C LYS A 75 9.99 6.65 -0.61
N GLU A 76 10.15 7.66 -1.46
CA GLU A 76 9.16 8.74 -1.61
C GLU A 76 7.86 8.28 -2.29
N LEU A 77 7.94 7.27 -3.16
CA LEU A 77 6.77 6.65 -3.79
C LEU A 77 5.98 5.80 -2.78
N LEU A 78 6.65 5.18 -1.81
CA LEU A 78 6.03 4.46 -0.70
C LEU A 78 5.60 5.44 0.40
N ILE A 79 4.43 6.05 0.24
CA ILE A 79 3.85 6.96 1.23
C ILE A 79 3.46 6.18 2.50
N GLY A 80 4.33 6.20 3.51
CA GLY A 80 4.14 5.48 4.78
C GLY A 80 3.53 6.31 5.91
N VAL A 81 2.76 7.37 5.61
CA VAL A 81 2.13 8.19 6.66
C VAL A 81 0.94 7.44 7.25
N THR A 82 1.09 7.02 8.50
CA THR A 82 0.08 6.30 9.28
C THR A 82 0.03 6.85 10.71
N GLN A 83 -1.08 6.63 11.40
CA GLN A 83 -1.29 7.06 12.78
C GLN A 83 -2.17 6.04 13.50
N PHE A 84 -2.05 5.96 14.82
CA PHE A 84 -2.94 5.14 15.63
C PHE A 84 -4.38 5.62 15.48
N PHE A 85 -5.33 4.69 15.46
CA PHE A 85 -6.77 5.00 15.42
C PHE A 85 -7.14 6.08 14.39
N ARG A 86 -6.60 5.98 13.16
CA ARG A 86 -6.71 7.03 12.11
C ARG A 86 -8.13 7.58 11.90
N ASP A 87 -9.15 6.75 12.09
CA ASP A 87 -10.57 7.12 12.18
C ASP A 87 -11.18 6.47 13.43
N PRO A 88 -11.16 7.14 14.62
CA PRO A 88 -11.56 6.52 15.88
C PRO A 88 -13.01 6.03 15.87
N GLU A 89 -13.91 6.79 15.23
CA GLU A 89 -15.33 6.42 15.12
C GLU A 89 -15.51 5.12 14.33
N ALA A 90 -14.73 4.93 13.27
CA ALA A 90 -14.75 3.69 12.48
C ALA A 90 -14.26 2.47 13.28
N PHE A 91 -13.23 2.62 14.11
CA PHE A 91 -12.74 1.55 14.99
C PHE A 91 -13.75 1.18 16.07
N GLU A 92 -14.44 2.15 16.68
CA GLU A 92 -15.52 1.85 17.64
C GLU A 92 -16.69 1.14 16.96
N ARG A 93 -17.07 1.58 15.75
CA ARG A 93 -18.11 0.88 14.99
C ARG A 93 -17.70 -0.54 14.63
N LEU A 94 -16.45 -0.74 14.23
CA LEU A 94 -15.90 -2.07 13.96
C LEU A 94 -15.96 -2.96 15.21
N LYS A 95 -15.63 -2.41 16.39
CA LYS A 95 -15.73 -3.12 17.68
C LYS A 95 -17.14 -3.65 17.90
N GLU A 96 -18.17 -2.82 17.72
CA GLU A 96 -19.57 -3.22 17.85
C GLU A 96 -19.96 -4.30 16.84
N VAL A 97 -19.57 -4.15 15.58
CA VAL A 97 -19.88 -5.11 14.51
C VAL A 97 -19.25 -6.47 14.77
N VAL A 98 -17.99 -6.50 15.22
CA VAL A 98 -17.30 -7.74 15.58
C VAL A 98 -17.92 -8.37 16.82
N ALA A 99 -18.31 -7.56 17.82
CA ALA A 99 -18.94 -8.07 19.04
C ALA A 99 -20.25 -8.80 18.74
N LEU A 100 -21.08 -8.26 17.83
CA LEU A 100 -22.34 -8.88 17.40
C LEU A 100 -22.17 -10.30 16.84
N ARG A 101 -21.01 -10.63 16.28
CA ARG A 101 -20.73 -11.99 15.77
C ARG A 101 -20.66 -13.05 16.87
N PHE A 102 -20.31 -12.64 18.08
CA PHE A 102 -20.10 -13.55 19.22
C PHE A 102 -21.25 -13.51 20.23
N VAL A 103 -22.33 -12.76 19.94
CA VAL A 103 -23.52 -12.70 20.80
C VAL A 103 -24.25 -14.04 20.77
N GLY A 104 -24.39 -14.68 21.93
CA GLY A 104 -25.14 -15.93 22.10
C GLY A 104 -24.31 -17.22 21.97
N GLU A 105 -23.01 -17.11 21.73
CA GLU A 105 -22.11 -18.28 21.75
C GLU A 105 -21.68 -18.61 23.19
N ALA A 106 -21.74 -19.88 23.56
CA ALA A 106 -21.29 -20.32 24.88
C ALA A 106 -19.76 -20.09 25.03
N PRO A 107 -19.26 -19.69 26.21
CA PRO A 107 -17.83 -19.50 26.48
C PRO A 107 -17.10 -20.85 26.60
N ALA A 108 -17.10 -21.62 25.53
CA ALA A 108 -16.52 -22.95 25.48
C ALA A 108 -15.43 -23.00 24.41
N ARG A 109 -14.19 -22.88 24.90
CA ARG A 109 -12.90 -22.91 24.16
C ARG A 109 -12.57 -21.63 23.40
N ALA A 110 -11.31 -21.19 23.49
CA ALA A 110 -10.80 -20.04 22.75
C ALA A 110 -10.98 -20.27 21.23
N GLN A 111 -11.74 -19.39 20.59
CA GLN A 111 -11.95 -19.45 19.14
C GLN A 111 -10.81 -18.72 18.43
N SER A 112 -10.29 -19.29 17.34
CA SER A 112 -9.24 -18.62 16.57
C SER A 112 -9.83 -17.49 15.74
N PHE A 113 -9.28 -16.28 15.93
CA PHE A 113 -9.69 -15.10 15.20
C PHE A 113 -8.49 -14.54 14.42
N ARG A 114 -8.54 -14.65 13.09
CA ARG A 114 -7.42 -14.27 12.22
C ARG A 114 -7.70 -12.94 11.54
N VAL A 115 -6.80 -11.98 11.71
CA VAL A 115 -6.89 -10.65 11.12
C VAL A 115 -5.77 -10.48 10.10
N TRP A 116 -6.02 -9.84 8.97
CA TRP A 116 -4.97 -9.44 8.03
C TRP A 116 -5.02 -7.95 7.75
N VAL A 117 -3.86 -7.30 7.87
CA VAL A 117 -3.62 -5.88 7.60
C VAL A 117 -2.57 -5.73 6.49
N PRO A 118 -2.97 -5.76 5.20
CA PRO A 118 -2.10 -5.40 4.09
C PRO A 118 -1.81 -3.89 4.07
N GLY A 119 -0.55 -3.52 3.82
CA GLY A 119 -0.10 -2.12 3.81
C GLY A 119 0.03 -1.51 5.20
N CYS A 120 0.50 -2.29 6.19
CA CYS A 120 0.49 -1.89 7.59
C CYS A 120 1.50 -0.78 7.96
N SER A 121 2.39 -0.39 7.05
CA SER A 121 3.42 0.62 7.25
C SER A 121 4.23 0.38 8.54
N THR A 122 4.31 1.37 9.43
CA THR A 122 5.02 1.31 10.73
C THR A 122 4.21 0.62 11.85
N GLY A 123 3.09 -0.03 11.51
CA GLY A 123 2.37 -0.97 12.38
C GLY A 123 1.22 -0.39 13.22
N GLU A 124 1.00 0.92 13.19
CA GLU A 124 0.01 1.64 13.99
C GLU A 124 -1.41 1.08 13.83
N GLU A 125 -1.81 0.75 12.60
CA GLU A 125 -3.12 0.14 12.33
C GLU A 125 -3.24 -1.27 12.92
N ALA A 126 -2.23 -2.12 12.71
CA ALA A 126 -2.22 -3.48 13.23
C ALA A 126 -2.29 -3.50 14.76
N TYR A 127 -1.59 -2.58 15.41
CA TYR A 127 -1.65 -2.41 16.85
C TYR A 127 -2.97 -1.78 17.33
N SER A 128 -3.55 -0.84 16.58
CA SER A 128 -4.87 -0.28 16.89
C SER A 128 -5.93 -1.39 16.89
N LEU A 129 -5.92 -2.27 15.88
CA LEU A 129 -6.81 -3.45 15.84
C LEU A 129 -6.55 -4.41 17.00
N ALA A 130 -5.29 -4.67 17.35
CA ALA A 130 -4.96 -5.51 18.51
C ALA A 130 -5.57 -4.95 19.80
N ILE A 131 -5.44 -3.64 20.02
CA ILE A 131 -6.00 -2.94 21.19
C ILE A 131 -7.52 -3.03 21.20
N VAL A 132 -8.19 -2.72 20.09
CA VAL A 132 -9.66 -2.78 19.99
C VAL A 132 -10.19 -4.18 20.28
N LEU A 133 -9.52 -5.22 19.77
CA LEU A 133 -9.94 -6.60 20.02
C LEU A 133 -9.71 -7.03 21.48
N LEU A 134 -8.64 -6.56 22.13
CA LEU A 134 -8.43 -6.79 23.57
C LEU A 134 -9.48 -6.07 24.43
N GLU A 135 -9.87 -4.86 24.05
CA GLU A 135 -10.96 -4.12 24.70
C GLU A 135 -12.29 -4.86 24.55
N LEU A 136 -12.60 -5.35 23.34
CA LEU A 136 -13.79 -6.15 23.06
C LEU A 136 -13.86 -7.42 23.91
N MET A 137 -12.75 -8.15 24.04
CA MET A 137 -12.66 -9.34 24.88
C MET A 137 -12.91 -9.01 26.36
N ALA A 138 -12.34 -7.90 26.85
CA ALA A 138 -12.49 -7.47 28.24
C ALA A 138 -13.91 -6.98 28.56
N GLU A 139 -14.55 -6.25 27.65
CA GLU A 139 -15.91 -5.68 27.83
C GLU A 139 -17.00 -6.76 27.80
N ASN A 140 -16.85 -7.77 26.92
CA ASN A 140 -17.91 -8.75 26.65
C ASN A 140 -17.63 -10.14 27.22
N GLY A 141 -16.49 -10.35 27.89
CA GLY A 141 -16.09 -11.65 28.43
C GLY A 141 -15.83 -12.72 27.35
N ILE A 142 -15.46 -12.29 26.14
CA ILE A 142 -15.20 -13.18 25.00
C ILE A 142 -13.75 -13.67 25.07
N ASN A 143 -13.53 -14.97 24.81
CA ASN A 143 -12.19 -15.56 24.76
C ASN A 143 -11.79 -15.92 23.32
N LEU A 144 -10.94 -15.09 22.71
CA LEU A 144 -10.42 -15.28 21.35
C LEU A 144 -8.91 -15.54 21.37
N ASP A 145 -8.45 -16.51 20.56
CA ASP A 145 -7.04 -16.65 20.19
C ASP A 145 -6.78 -15.80 18.93
N ILE A 146 -6.35 -14.56 19.15
CA ILE A 146 -6.18 -13.57 18.09
C ILE A 146 -4.80 -13.70 17.45
N LYS A 147 -4.77 -13.76 16.12
CA LYS A 147 -3.55 -13.63 15.31
C LYS A 147 -3.74 -12.60 14.23
N ILE A 148 -2.97 -11.52 14.31
CA ILE A 148 -2.97 -10.43 13.34
C ILE A 148 -1.75 -10.60 12.43
N PHE A 149 -1.98 -10.84 11.15
CA PHE A 149 -0.97 -10.81 10.12
C PHE A 149 -0.89 -9.37 9.62
N ALA A 150 0.26 -8.73 9.74
CA ALA A 150 0.47 -7.36 9.27
C ALA A 150 1.57 -7.41 8.21
N SER A 151 1.29 -6.94 7.00
CA SER A 151 2.27 -7.00 5.93
C SER A 151 2.43 -5.69 5.19
N ASP A 152 3.66 -5.42 4.76
CA ASP A 152 4.02 -4.23 3.99
C ASP A 152 5.20 -4.55 3.06
N VAL A 153 5.33 -3.78 1.99
CA VAL A 153 6.44 -3.89 1.04
C VAL A 153 7.71 -3.26 1.61
N ASN A 154 7.57 -2.26 2.49
CA ASN A 154 8.68 -1.53 3.08
C ASN A 154 9.28 -2.27 4.28
N ALA A 155 10.42 -2.94 4.06
CA ALA A 155 11.14 -3.67 5.11
C ALA A 155 11.57 -2.80 6.30
N ALA A 156 11.91 -1.52 6.07
CA ALA A 156 12.30 -0.61 7.15
C ALA A 156 11.11 -0.27 8.05
N ALA A 157 9.93 -0.01 7.45
CA ALA A 157 8.70 0.24 8.19
C ALA A 157 8.28 -0.99 9.01
N ILE A 158 8.39 -2.20 8.43
CA ILE A 158 8.17 -3.47 9.14
C ILE A 158 9.12 -3.64 10.32
N GLN A 159 10.39 -3.25 10.19
CA GLN A 159 11.33 -3.34 11.28
C GLN A 159 10.96 -2.40 12.43
N GLN A 160 10.61 -1.15 12.13
CA GLN A 160 10.09 -0.20 13.12
C GLN A 160 8.82 -0.72 13.81
N ALA A 161 7.88 -1.28 13.03
CA ALA A 161 6.66 -1.90 13.54
C ALA A 161 6.95 -3.05 14.50
N ARG A 162 7.95 -3.89 14.17
CA ARG A 162 8.42 -4.98 15.04
C ARG A 162 9.00 -4.46 16.33
N ASP A 163 9.80 -3.39 16.29
CA ASP A 163 10.40 -2.77 17.46
C ASP A 163 9.31 -2.17 18.38
N GLY A 164 8.24 -1.64 17.78
CA GLY A 164 7.05 -1.14 18.45
C GLY A 164 7.35 0.08 19.31
N LEU A 165 8.30 0.91 18.87
CA LEU A 165 8.72 2.16 19.49
C LEU A 165 8.17 3.33 18.67
N TYR A 166 7.48 4.23 19.36
CA TYR A 166 6.81 5.38 18.76
C TYR A 166 7.11 6.62 19.61
N ASP A 167 7.15 7.80 18.99
CA ASP A 167 7.45 9.06 19.68
C ASP A 167 6.24 9.60 20.46
N ALA A 168 6.40 10.74 21.13
CA ALA A 168 5.34 11.32 21.94
C ALA A 168 4.12 11.82 21.14
N SER A 169 4.21 11.97 19.80
CA SER A 169 3.09 12.43 18.95
C SER A 169 1.92 11.45 18.94
N LEU A 170 2.13 10.18 19.28
CA LEU A 170 1.03 9.22 19.39
C LEU A 170 0.01 9.59 20.49
N ALA A 171 0.37 10.46 21.45
CA ALA A 171 -0.57 10.97 22.44
C ALA A 171 -1.68 11.86 21.83
N GLU A 172 -1.51 12.36 20.61
CA GLU A 172 -2.54 13.10 19.88
C GLU A 172 -3.65 12.17 19.34
N SER A 173 -3.31 10.92 19.07
CA SER A 173 -4.20 9.94 18.41
C SER A 173 -4.64 8.79 19.33
N VAL A 174 -3.99 8.62 20.49
CA VAL A 174 -4.28 7.56 21.46
C VAL A 174 -4.80 8.18 22.76
N SER A 175 -5.96 7.72 23.22
CA SER A 175 -6.55 8.16 24.50
C SER A 175 -5.61 7.88 25.70
N PRO A 176 -5.61 8.72 26.76
CA PRO A 176 -4.80 8.51 27.97
C PRO A 176 -4.99 7.13 28.63
N GLU A 177 -6.20 6.59 28.59
CA GLU A 177 -6.52 5.28 29.16
C GLU A 177 -5.80 4.15 28.39
N ARG A 178 -5.84 4.20 27.06
CA ARG A 178 -5.12 3.27 26.17
C ARG A 178 -3.61 3.40 26.33
N LEU A 179 -3.09 4.63 26.44
CA LEU A 179 -1.66 4.89 26.70
C LEU A 179 -1.18 4.19 27.97
N LEU A 180 -1.88 4.40 29.09
CA LEU A 180 -1.53 3.80 30.38
C LEU A 180 -1.63 2.27 30.36
N ARG A 181 -2.60 1.73 29.62
CA ARG A 181 -2.90 0.30 29.62
C ARG A 181 -2.03 -0.50 28.65
N PHE A 182 -1.78 0.01 27.45
CA PHE A 182 -1.19 -0.74 26.33
C PHE A 182 0.23 -0.30 25.95
N PHE A 183 0.73 0.79 26.51
CA PHE A 183 2.08 1.30 26.25
C PHE A 183 2.92 1.36 27.52
N SER A 184 4.23 1.33 27.34
CA SER A 184 5.23 1.55 28.38
C SER A 184 6.13 2.70 27.96
N ARG A 185 6.25 3.73 28.80
CA ARG A 185 7.10 4.89 28.51
C ARG A 185 8.58 4.52 28.71
N GLN A 186 9.42 4.84 27.73
CA GLN A 186 10.88 4.68 27.76
C GLN A 186 11.52 6.01 27.36
N GLY A 187 11.77 6.88 28.36
CA GLY A 187 12.24 8.25 28.12
C GLY A 187 11.18 9.09 27.40
N GLU A 188 11.55 9.60 26.23
CA GLU A 188 10.68 10.40 25.34
C GLU A 188 9.88 9.53 24.33
N MET A 189 10.13 8.22 24.29
CA MET A 189 9.44 7.28 23.40
C MET A 189 8.45 6.42 24.19
N PHE A 190 7.42 5.93 23.51
CA PHE A 190 6.52 4.91 24.02
C PHE A 190 6.74 3.60 23.28
N ARG A 191 6.82 2.52 24.05
CA ARG A 191 6.90 1.16 23.53
C ARG A 191 5.58 0.43 23.77
N ILE A 192 5.03 -0.19 22.73
CA ILE A 192 3.86 -1.07 22.89
C ILE A 192 4.22 -2.25 23.79
N ARG A 193 3.32 -2.57 24.72
CA ARG A 193 3.50 -3.67 25.65
C ARG A 193 3.60 -5.01 24.92
N ARG A 194 4.31 -5.93 25.56
CA ARG A 194 4.65 -7.24 25.00
C ARG A 194 3.41 -8.08 24.68
N ASP A 195 2.41 -8.03 25.54
CA ASP A 195 1.12 -8.72 25.39
C ASP A 195 0.43 -8.37 24.07
N VAL A 196 0.37 -7.09 23.69
CA VAL A 196 -0.18 -6.65 22.40
C VAL A 196 0.74 -7.07 21.24
N ARG A 197 2.06 -6.95 21.39
CA ARG A 197 3.05 -7.30 20.35
C ARG A 197 3.05 -8.78 19.96
N GLU A 198 2.76 -9.68 20.90
CA GLU A 198 2.74 -11.13 20.62
C GLU A 198 1.50 -11.57 19.82
N MET A 199 0.49 -10.69 19.68
CA MET A 199 -0.69 -10.93 18.83
C MET A 199 -0.41 -10.63 17.35
N VAL A 200 0.59 -9.79 17.06
CA VAL A 200 0.87 -9.27 15.72
C VAL A 200 2.11 -9.93 15.10
N ILE A 201 1.97 -10.42 13.88
CA ILE A 201 3.01 -11.06 13.09
C ILE A 201 3.28 -10.20 11.86
N PHE A 202 4.46 -9.58 11.83
CA PHE A 202 4.89 -8.71 10.74
C PHE A 202 5.66 -9.46 9.66
N ALA A 203 5.27 -9.30 8.41
CA ALA A 203 5.92 -9.89 7.24
C ALA A 203 6.20 -8.82 6.16
N VAL A 204 7.37 -8.90 5.52
CA VAL A 204 7.63 -8.13 4.31
C VAL A 204 6.97 -8.87 3.15
N GLN A 205 6.01 -8.23 2.48
CA GLN A 205 5.19 -8.86 1.45
C GLN A 205 4.71 -7.83 0.43
N ASP A 206 4.81 -8.17 -0.85
CA ASP A 206 4.12 -7.50 -1.93
C ASP A 206 2.75 -8.16 -2.16
N VAL A 207 1.67 -7.47 -1.76
CA VAL A 207 0.29 -8.00 -1.81
C VAL A 207 -0.19 -8.30 -3.24
N LEU A 208 0.43 -7.71 -4.27
CA LEU A 208 0.04 -7.92 -5.67
C LEU A 208 0.70 -9.15 -6.31
N CYS A 209 1.83 -9.59 -5.75
CA CYS A 209 2.71 -10.61 -6.31
C CYS A 209 2.79 -11.87 -5.43
N ASP A 210 2.82 -11.70 -4.11
CA ASP A 210 3.06 -12.78 -3.16
C ASP A 210 1.77 -13.52 -2.77
N VAL A 211 1.94 -14.75 -2.26
CA VAL A 211 0.81 -15.60 -1.84
C VAL A 211 0.13 -14.99 -0.61
N PRO A 212 -1.20 -14.79 -0.62
CA PRO A 212 -1.90 -14.15 0.48
C PRO A 212 -2.20 -15.12 1.63
N PHE A 213 -2.43 -14.58 2.83
CA PHE A 213 -2.89 -15.36 3.97
C PHE A 213 -4.34 -15.82 3.76
N SER A 214 -4.65 -17.09 3.99
CA SER A 214 -6.01 -17.64 3.82
C SER A 214 -6.76 -17.79 5.15
N LYS A 215 -8.09 -17.94 5.09
CA LYS A 215 -8.99 -18.15 6.24
C LYS A 215 -8.97 -16.98 7.24
N ILE A 216 -9.14 -15.77 6.72
CA ILE A 216 -9.16 -14.52 7.48
C ILE A 216 -10.59 -14.20 7.95
N ASP A 217 -10.75 -13.81 9.22
CA ASP A 217 -12.03 -13.40 9.82
C ASP A 217 -12.28 -11.89 9.65
N LEU A 218 -11.21 -11.08 9.73
CA LEU A 218 -11.26 -9.64 9.54
C LEU A 218 -10.09 -9.21 8.66
N LEU A 219 -10.36 -8.51 7.56
CA LEU A 219 -9.34 -7.92 6.70
C LEU A 219 -9.47 -6.40 6.81
N SER A 220 -8.41 -5.73 7.24
CA SER A 220 -8.34 -4.27 7.33
C SER A 220 -7.35 -3.75 6.29
N CYS A 221 -7.83 -2.98 5.33
CA CYS A 221 -7.00 -2.41 4.27
C CYS A 221 -7.29 -0.92 4.21
N HIS A 222 -6.52 -0.12 4.96
CA HIS A 222 -6.66 1.33 4.99
C HIS A 222 -5.60 2.00 4.13
N ASN A 223 -6.06 2.89 3.25
CA ASN A 223 -5.22 3.80 2.49
C ASN A 223 -4.18 3.12 1.58
N LEU A 224 -4.32 1.84 1.25
CA LEU A 224 -3.48 1.15 0.28
C LEU A 224 -4.08 1.25 -1.14
N LEU A 225 -5.39 1.06 -1.27
CA LEU A 225 -6.06 0.98 -2.57
C LEU A 225 -6.00 2.33 -3.31
N ILE A 226 -6.01 3.44 -2.57
CA ILE A 226 -5.97 4.80 -3.16
C ILE A 226 -4.76 5.05 -4.07
N TYR A 227 -3.65 4.34 -3.86
CA TYR A 227 -2.43 4.48 -4.64
C TYR A 227 -2.41 3.63 -5.90
N LEU A 228 -3.27 2.62 -5.98
CA LEU A 228 -3.27 1.64 -7.07
C LEU A 228 -4.21 2.05 -8.21
N ASN A 229 -3.88 1.63 -9.43
CA ASN A 229 -4.77 1.76 -10.58
C ASN A 229 -6.02 0.85 -10.45
N ALA A 230 -7.05 1.12 -11.24
CA ALA A 230 -8.35 0.43 -11.14
C ALA A 230 -8.23 -1.10 -11.34
N THR A 231 -7.38 -1.54 -12.27
CA THR A 231 -7.15 -2.97 -12.55
C THR A 231 -6.53 -3.68 -11.33
N SER A 232 -5.53 -3.06 -10.71
CA SER A 232 -4.88 -3.59 -9.50
C SER A 232 -5.81 -3.59 -8.30
N GLN A 233 -6.64 -2.55 -8.13
CA GLN A 233 -7.68 -2.53 -7.10
C GLN A 233 -8.68 -3.70 -7.26
N GLN A 234 -9.17 -3.94 -8.47
CA GLN A 234 -10.09 -5.07 -8.74
C GLN A 234 -9.45 -6.43 -8.47
N LYS A 235 -8.17 -6.60 -8.83
CA LYS A 235 -7.39 -7.81 -8.53
C LYS A 235 -7.29 -8.04 -7.03
N LEU A 236 -6.98 -7.00 -6.25
CA LEU A 236 -6.89 -7.09 -4.79
C LEU A 236 -8.25 -7.38 -4.15
N LEU A 237 -9.32 -6.72 -4.57
CA LEU A 237 -10.66 -6.97 -4.04
C LEU A 237 -11.12 -8.42 -4.30
N SER A 238 -10.81 -8.97 -5.46
CA SER A 238 -11.06 -10.39 -5.78
C SER A 238 -10.26 -11.32 -4.86
N MET A 239 -9.00 -10.99 -4.60
CA MET A 239 -8.15 -11.74 -3.69
C MET A 239 -8.63 -11.65 -2.23
N PHE A 240 -9.03 -10.46 -1.77
CA PHE A 240 -9.63 -10.24 -0.46
C PHE A 240 -10.90 -11.07 -0.28
N HIS A 241 -11.75 -11.12 -1.30
CA HIS A 241 -12.93 -11.98 -1.28
C HIS A 241 -12.53 -13.45 -1.10
N TYR A 242 -11.54 -13.93 -1.87
CA TYR A 242 -11.08 -15.32 -1.78
C TYR A 242 -10.57 -15.70 -0.38
N VAL A 243 -9.77 -14.85 0.26
CA VAL A 243 -9.11 -15.17 1.54
C VAL A 243 -9.98 -15.03 2.78
N LEU A 244 -10.99 -14.16 2.74
CA LEU A 244 -11.95 -13.97 3.82
C LEU A 244 -12.80 -15.22 4.02
N LYS A 245 -13.16 -15.58 5.26
CA LYS A 245 -14.14 -16.65 5.50
C LYS A 245 -15.54 -16.21 5.04
N ALA A 246 -16.49 -17.14 4.99
CA ALA A 246 -17.87 -16.86 4.56
C ALA A 246 -18.54 -15.72 5.37
N GLU A 247 -18.21 -15.61 6.66
CA GLU A 247 -18.65 -14.53 7.56
C GLU A 247 -17.55 -13.50 7.83
N GLY A 248 -16.57 -13.43 6.93
CA GLY A 248 -15.44 -12.52 7.04
C GLY A 248 -15.86 -11.07 6.81
N ILE A 249 -15.25 -10.17 7.58
CA ILE A 249 -15.48 -8.74 7.51
C ILE A 249 -14.33 -8.09 6.76
N LEU A 250 -14.65 -7.19 5.83
CA LEU A 250 -13.72 -6.29 5.17
C LEU A 250 -13.89 -4.88 5.74
N PHE A 251 -12.80 -4.28 6.20
CA PHE A 251 -12.74 -2.92 6.71
C PHE A 251 -11.80 -2.10 5.83
N LEU A 252 -12.31 -1.00 5.25
CA LEU A 252 -11.56 -0.15 4.31
C LEU A 252 -11.45 1.29 4.83
N GLY A 253 -10.47 2.04 4.33
CA GLY A 253 -10.35 3.46 4.61
C GLY A 253 -11.50 4.31 4.05
N SER A 254 -11.71 5.50 4.61
CA SER A 254 -12.80 6.42 4.25
C SER A 254 -12.81 6.82 2.76
N SER A 255 -11.63 6.96 2.15
CA SER A 255 -11.45 7.30 0.74
C SER A 255 -11.50 6.09 -0.21
N GLU A 256 -11.80 4.90 0.30
CA GLU A 256 -11.75 3.65 -0.45
C GLU A 256 -13.16 3.08 -0.70
N SER A 257 -13.23 2.19 -1.69
CA SER A 257 -14.46 1.55 -2.13
C SER A 257 -14.22 0.08 -2.39
N ALA A 258 -15.18 -0.76 -2.02
CA ALA A 258 -15.16 -2.20 -2.26
C ALA A 258 -15.53 -2.59 -3.72
N GLY A 259 -15.32 -1.67 -4.67
CA GLY A 259 -15.69 -1.79 -6.08
C GLY A 259 -17.11 -1.33 -6.38
N GLU A 260 -17.35 -0.92 -7.63
CA GLU A 260 -18.64 -0.34 -8.08
C GLU A 260 -19.77 -1.37 -8.19
N ASP A 261 -19.42 -2.66 -8.36
CA ASP A 261 -20.38 -3.70 -8.71
C ASP A 261 -21.13 -4.32 -7.52
N GLY A 262 -20.68 -4.13 -6.28
CA GLY A 262 -21.31 -4.72 -5.08
C GLY A 262 -21.52 -6.25 -5.13
N LYS A 263 -20.88 -6.94 -6.09
CA LYS A 263 -21.02 -8.39 -6.34
C LYS A 263 -20.32 -9.22 -5.27
N MET A 264 -19.15 -8.78 -4.81
CA MET A 264 -18.30 -9.53 -3.87
C MET A 264 -18.54 -9.14 -2.40
N PHE A 265 -18.88 -7.88 -2.14
CA PHE A 265 -18.98 -7.31 -0.80
C PHE A 265 -20.33 -6.61 -0.60
N GLN A 266 -20.97 -6.86 0.54
CA GLN A 266 -22.18 -6.17 0.96
C GLN A 266 -21.82 -5.15 2.02
N ALA A 267 -22.19 -3.88 1.82
CA ALA A 267 -21.95 -2.86 2.83
C ALA A 267 -22.83 -3.12 4.06
N ARG A 268 -22.19 -3.39 5.20
CA ARG A 268 -22.84 -3.46 6.52
C ARG A 268 -22.96 -2.06 7.11
N ASP A 269 -21.90 -1.26 6.95
CA ASP A 269 -21.88 0.15 7.33
C ASP A 269 -21.20 0.97 6.22
N LYS A 270 -22.00 1.71 5.45
CA LYS A 270 -21.48 2.53 4.34
C LYS A 270 -20.69 3.75 4.81
N ARG A 271 -21.03 4.30 5.99
CA ARG A 271 -20.37 5.49 6.54
C ARG A 271 -18.94 5.16 6.93
N TYR A 272 -18.75 4.06 7.64
CA TYR A 272 -17.44 3.62 8.14
C TYR A 272 -16.79 2.53 7.28
N LYS A 273 -17.31 2.29 6.07
CA LYS A 273 -16.71 1.39 5.07
C LYS A 273 -16.46 -0.04 5.61
N ILE A 274 -17.44 -0.57 6.33
CA ILE A 274 -17.44 -1.95 6.83
C ILE A 274 -18.31 -2.81 5.92
N PHE A 275 -17.77 -3.91 5.42
CA PHE A 275 -18.43 -4.78 4.46
C PHE A 275 -18.37 -6.25 4.89
N ASP A 276 -19.41 -6.99 4.56
CA ASP A 276 -19.46 -8.45 4.67
C ASP A 276 -19.08 -9.11 3.35
N ARG A 277 -18.38 -10.24 3.43
CA ARG A 277 -18.17 -11.11 2.27
C ARG A 277 -19.52 -11.70 1.81
N LYS A 278 -19.86 -11.55 0.53
CA LYS A 278 -20.99 -12.28 -0.07
C LYS A 278 -20.60 -13.73 -0.41
N GLN A 279 -21.53 -14.66 -0.19
CA GLN A 279 -21.31 -16.08 -0.45
C GLN A 279 -21.32 -16.47 -1.94
N GLU A 280 -21.85 -15.61 -2.83
CA GLU A 280 -21.82 -15.89 -4.26
C GLU A 280 -20.45 -15.55 -4.85
N PRO A 281 -19.77 -16.49 -5.55
CA PRO A 281 -18.64 -16.14 -6.37
C PRO A 281 -19.14 -15.31 -7.56
N PRO A 282 -18.46 -14.22 -7.97
CA PRO A 282 -18.67 -13.69 -9.30
C PRO A 282 -18.45 -14.83 -10.29
N ALA A 283 -19.33 -14.94 -11.29
CA ALA A 283 -19.16 -15.86 -12.41
C ALA A 283 -17.72 -15.75 -12.89
N ALA A 284 -17.02 -16.88 -12.93
CA ALA A 284 -15.59 -16.94 -13.16
C ALA A 284 -15.23 -16.30 -14.51
N ASP A 285 -14.78 -15.04 -14.49
CA ASP A 285 -13.87 -14.57 -15.51
C ASP A 285 -12.58 -15.36 -15.34
N ALA A 286 -12.39 -16.26 -16.29
CA ALA A 286 -11.40 -17.33 -16.31
C ALA A 286 -9.96 -16.84 -16.52
N SER A 287 -9.50 -15.86 -15.73
CA SER A 287 -8.10 -15.39 -15.73
C SER A 287 -7.30 -15.89 -14.51
N TRP A 288 -7.95 -16.47 -13.51
CA TRP A 288 -7.31 -17.08 -12.33
C TRP A 288 -6.97 -18.58 -12.50
N SER A 289 -7.26 -19.16 -13.67
CA SER A 289 -6.93 -20.56 -14.02
C SER A 289 -5.45 -20.79 -14.36
N SER A 290 -4.61 -19.75 -14.35
CA SER A 290 -3.18 -19.81 -14.68
C SER A 290 -2.23 -19.91 -13.48
N LEU A 291 -2.74 -19.92 -12.23
CA LEU A 291 -1.92 -20.35 -11.10
C LEU A 291 -1.76 -21.88 -11.14
N PRO A 292 -0.53 -22.42 -11.03
CA PRO A 292 -0.34 -23.87 -11.05
C PRO A 292 -1.11 -24.47 -9.88
N ARG A 293 -2.10 -25.33 -10.21
CA ARG A 293 -2.82 -26.14 -9.23
C ARG A 293 -1.83 -27.11 -8.57
N ILE A 294 -1.19 -26.68 -7.49
CA ILE A 294 -0.41 -27.58 -6.64
C ILE A 294 -1.41 -28.40 -5.83
N SER A 295 -1.66 -29.61 -6.29
CA SER A 295 -2.42 -30.63 -5.56
C SER A 295 -1.58 -31.17 -4.39
N VAL A 296 -1.67 -30.50 -3.24
CA VAL A 296 -1.10 -31.05 -2.00
C VAL A 296 -2.00 -32.19 -1.51
N ARG A 297 -1.58 -33.43 -1.73
CA ARG A 297 -2.09 -34.57 -0.95
C ARG A 297 -1.64 -34.38 0.50
N LEU A 298 -2.57 -33.99 1.37
CA LEU A 298 -2.34 -33.89 2.82
C LEU A 298 -2.20 -35.29 3.42
N PRO A 299 -1.09 -35.62 4.11
CA PRO A 299 -1.07 -36.70 5.08
C PRO A 299 -1.89 -36.25 6.30
N SER A 300 -2.74 -37.13 6.80
CA SER A 300 -3.43 -36.93 8.07
C SER A 300 -2.43 -36.89 9.23
N VAL A 301 -2.30 -35.76 9.90
CA VAL A 301 -1.55 -35.67 11.17
C VAL A 301 -2.40 -34.96 12.22
N ARG A 302 -2.49 -35.64 13.37
CA ARG A 302 -3.16 -35.21 14.59
C ARG A 302 -2.52 -33.95 15.18
N ALA A 303 -3.34 -33.23 15.94
CA ALA A 303 -3.03 -32.00 16.65
C ALA A 303 -1.67 -32.01 17.39
N GLY A 304 -0.92 -30.92 17.22
CA GLY A 304 0.29 -30.62 17.97
C GLY A 304 1.18 -29.60 17.25
N THR A 305 1.09 -28.34 17.67
CA THR A 305 2.15 -27.31 17.61
C THR A 305 3.25 -27.45 16.54
N SER A 306 3.14 -26.70 15.44
CA SER A 306 4.25 -25.99 14.76
C SER A 306 3.74 -25.33 13.48
N TRP A 307 3.22 -24.10 13.59
CA TRP A 307 2.78 -23.31 12.43
C TRP A 307 3.73 -22.14 12.10
N MET A 308 4.73 -21.90 12.95
CA MET A 308 5.79 -20.90 12.69
C MET A 308 6.86 -21.40 11.71
N ALA A 309 6.99 -22.71 11.50
CA ALA A 309 7.95 -23.29 10.56
C ALA A 309 7.46 -23.36 9.10
N ASP A 310 6.18 -23.09 8.85
CA ASP A 310 5.58 -23.18 7.50
C ASP A 310 5.45 -21.84 6.79
N VAL A 311 5.46 -20.71 7.53
CA VAL A 311 5.36 -19.36 6.93
C VAL A 311 6.69 -18.89 6.32
N MET A 312 7.84 -19.51 6.66
CA MET A 312 9.14 -19.21 6.06
C MET A 312 9.41 -19.95 4.73
N ARG A 313 8.43 -20.68 4.18
CA ARG A 313 8.63 -21.53 2.99
C ARG A 313 8.14 -20.97 1.65
N ASN A 314 7.66 -19.73 1.62
CA ASN A 314 7.39 -19.05 0.35
C ASN A 314 8.52 -18.07 -0.01
N SER A 315 9.55 -18.61 -0.66
CA SER A 315 10.15 -17.98 -1.84
C SER A 315 11.10 -18.97 -2.49
N HIS A 316 10.77 -19.47 -3.68
CA HIS A 316 11.76 -20.19 -4.52
C HIS A 316 13.00 -19.32 -4.84
N LYS A 317 12.94 -18.00 -4.58
CA LYS A 317 14.08 -17.08 -4.58
C LYS A 317 14.95 -17.22 -3.31
N GLY A 318 14.33 -17.49 -2.16
CA GLY A 318 15.03 -17.77 -0.89
C GLY A 318 15.72 -19.14 -0.86
N GLU A 319 15.23 -20.11 -1.64
CA GLU A 319 15.88 -21.41 -1.80
C GLU A 319 17.13 -21.30 -2.69
N LEU A 320 17.09 -20.47 -3.74
CA LEU A 320 18.26 -20.15 -4.57
C LEU A 320 19.27 -19.26 -3.82
N ILE A 321 18.82 -18.22 -3.13
CA ILE A 321 19.67 -17.38 -2.29
C ILE A 321 20.25 -18.21 -1.14
N GLY A 322 19.48 -19.09 -0.51
CA GLY A 322 19.99 -20.00 0.52
C GLY A 322 20.97 -21.05 -0.03
N GLN A 323 20.84 -21.46 -1.30
CA GLN A 323 21.83 -22.31 -1.98
C GLN A 323 23.10 -21.53 -2.34
N ILE A 324 22.98 -20.27 -2.78
CA ILE A 324 24.11 -19.38 -3.06
C ILE A 324 24.82 -18.99 -1.77
N GLU A 325 24.10 -18.66 -0.71
CA GLU A 325 24.63 -18.42 0.64
C GLU A 325 25.31 -19.67 1.17
N ARG A 326 24.73 -20.87 1.03
CA ARG A 326 25.43 -22.12 1.38
C ARG A 326 26.69 -22.34 0.54
N GLN A 327 26.67 -22.06 -0.76
CA GLN A 327 27.88 -22.16 -1.60
C GLN A 327 28.95 -21.12 -1.24
N LEU A 328 28.56 -19.89 -0.88
CA LEU A 328 29.48 -18.85 -0.42
C LEU A 328 30.02 -19.17 0.98
N LEU A 329 29.18 -19.70 1.88
CA LEU A 329 29.60 -20.20 3.18
C LEU A 329 30.55 -21.39 3.03
N ASP A 330 30.24 -22.37 2.18
CA ASP A 330 31.11 -23.55 1.96
C ASP A 330 32.42 -23.19 1.24
N GLY A 331 32.43 -22.17 0.37
CA GLY A 331 33.57 -21.78 -0.44
C GLY A 331 34.52 -20.74 0.19
N PHE A 332 34.00 -19.85 1.04
CA PHE A 332 34.75 -18.66 1.51
C PHE A 332 34.72 -18.42 3.02
N THR A 333 34.06 -19.28 3.81
CA THR A 333 34.12 -19.15 5.27
C THR A 333 34.93 -20.27 5.94
N PRO A 334 35.79 -19.93 6.91
CA PRO A 334 36.57 -20.91 7.67
C PRO A 334 35.66 -21.84 8.49
N PRO A 335 36.13 -23.05 8.84
CA PRO A 335 35.37 -23.98 9.66
C PRO A 335 34.93 -23.34 10.99
N SER A 336 33.65 -23.44 11.34
CA SER A 336 33.10 -22.79 12.54
C SER A 336 31.98 -23.57 13.21
N ALA A 337 31.96 -23.57 14.55
CA ALA A 337 30.99 -24.28 15.38
C ALA A 337 30.19 -23.27 16.21
N ILE A 338 28.89 -23.46 16.32
CA ILE A 338 28.05 -22.76 17.30
C ILE A 338 27.87 -23.69 18.50
N VAL A 339 28.24 -23.21 19.69
CA VAL A 339 28.17 -23.98 20.92
C VAL A 339 27.37 -23.27 22.00
N THR A 340 26.77 -24.05 22.90
CA THR A 340 26.17 -23.57 24.15
C THR A 340 27.26 -23.28 25.20
N ARG A 341 26.89 -22.65 26.32
CA ARG A 341 27.76 -22.48 27.50
C ARG A 341 28.39 -23.80 28.01
N ALA A 342 27.70 -24.93 27.84
CA ALA A 342 28.19 -26.25 28.24
C ALA A 342 29.12 -26.91 27.20
N GLY A 343 29.37 -26.24 26.07
CA GLY A 343 30.15 -26.78 24.96
C GLY A 343 29.37 -27.72 24.04
N GLU A 344 28.05 -27.82 24.20
CA GLU A 344 27.20 -28.61 23.32
C GLU A 344 27.11 -27.94 21.95
N VAL A 345 27.29 -28.72 20.90
CA VAL A 345 27.28 -28.24 19.52
C VAL A 345 25.84 -28.08 19.06
N VAL A 346 25.50 -26.85 18.72
CA VAL A 346 24.22 -26.49 18.10
C VAL A 346 24.29 -26.62 16.58
N TYR A 347 25.42 -26.22 16.01
CA TYR A 347 25.62 -26.18 14.57
C TYR A 347 27.10 -26.27 14.21
N ILE A 348 27.42 -26.96 13.12
CA ILE A 348 28.77 -27.07 12.55
C ILE A 348 28.72 -26.60 11.11
N HIS A 349 29.65 -25.73 10.76
CA HIS A 349 29.90 -25.27 9.40
C HIS A 349 31.32 -25.66 8.95
N GLY A 350 31.45 -26.20 7.74
CA GLY A 350 32.72 -26.63 7.15
C GLY A 350 33.26 -28.00 7.63
N SER A 351 34.39 -28.43 7.05
CA SER A 351 35.02 -29.72 7.38
C SER A 351 35.82 -29.63 8.69
N MET A 352 35.21 -30.08 9.79
CA MET A 352 35.86 -30.12 11.12
C MET A 352 36.65 -31.41 11.40
N GLY A 353 36.72 -32.35 10.45
CA GLY A 353 37.40 -33.64 10.65
C GLY A 353 38.89 -33.55 10.97
N ARG A 354 39.50 -32.37 10.77
CA ARG A 354 40.89 -32.08 11.13
C ARG A 354 41.09 -31.66 12.60
N TYR A 355 40.02 -31.17 13.25
CA TYR A 355 40.06 -30.63 14.62
C TYR A 355 39.33 -31.52 15.63
N LEU A 356 38.56 -32.50 15.15
CA LEU A 356 37.71 -33.38 15.96
C LEU A 356 38.17 -34.85 15.88
N GLU A 357 38.25 -35.53 17.03
CA GLU A 357 38.50 -36.96 17.18
C GLU A 357 37.19 -37.78 17.10
N THR A 358 37.26 -38.99 16.54
CA THR A 358 36.09 -39.88 16.44
C THR A 358 35.82 -40.57 17.78
N VAL A 359 34.79 -40.13 18.49
CA VAL A 359 34.34 -40.79 19.73
C VAL A 359 33.30 -41.87 19.38
N SER A 360 33.70 -43.14 19.48
CA SER A 360 32.82 -44.29 19.27
C SER A 360 32.01 -44.61 20.52
N SER A 361 30.97 -43.83 20.84
CA SER A 361 29.84 -44.27 21.68
C SER A 361 28.69 -43.25 21.62
N LYS A 362 27.45 -43.74 21.81
CA LYS A 362 26.21 -42.94 21.86
C LYS A 362 26.29 -41.85 22.94
N VAL A 363 26.58 -40.59 22.56
CA VAL A 363 26.51 -39.44 23.48
C VAL A 363 26.22 -38.15 22.68
N GLU A 364 25.53 -37.23 23.34
CA GLU A 364 25.22 -35.85 22.92
C GLU A 364 26.42 -35.15 22.23
N LEU A 365 26.15 -34.42 21.14
CA LEU A 365 27.15 -33.69 20.35
C LEU A 365 27.80 -32.57 21.21
N ASN A 366 28.98 -32.83 21.80
CA ASN A 366 29.71 -31.85 22.61
C ASN A 366 31.11 -31.57 22.04
N LEU A 367 31.39 -30.30 21.73
CA LEU A 367 32.62 -29.85 21.07
C LEU A 367 33.85 -30.16 21.93
N LEU A 368 33.72 -30.11 23.24
CA LEU A 368 34.80 -30.37 24.19
C LEU A 368 35.16 -31.85 24.29
N ALA A 369 34.20 -32.73 24.06
CA ALA A 369 34.41 -34.17 24.02
C ALA A 369 34.98 -34.62 22.68
N MET A 370 34.70 -33.86 21.61
CA MET A 370 35.11 -34.16 20.25
C MET A 370 36.42 -33.48 19.84
N ALA A 371 36.85 -32.38 20.47
CA ALA A 371 38.10 -31.68 20.11
C ALA A 371 39.36 -32.44 20.57
N HIS A 372 40.45 -32.32 19.80
CA HIS A 372 41.76 -32.86 20.18
C HIS A 372 42.17 -32.41 21.58
N SER A 373 42.83 -33.29 22.34
CA SER A 373 43.21 -33.03 23.75
C SER A 373 43.91 -31.68 23.97
N SER A 374 44.79 -31.27 23.06
CA SER A 374 45.49 -29.96 23.06
C SER A 374 44.58 -28.76 22.79
N LEU A 375 43.53 -28.91 21.96
CA LEU A 375 42.58 -27.85 21.62
C LEU A 375 41.49 -27.69 22.70
N ARG A 376 41.17 -28.75 23.43
CA ARG A 376 40.11 -28.77 24.44
C ARG A 376 40.31 -27.71 25.54
N THR A 377 41.54 -27.56 26.02
CA THR A 377 41.88 -26.60 27.09
C THR A 377 41.69 -25.16 26.63
N GLU A 378 42.13 -24.84 25.41
CA GLU A 378 42.01 -23.50 24.85
C GLU A 378 40.57 -23.16 24.44
N ILE A 379 39.79 -24.14 23.96
CA ILE A 379 38.35 -23.97 23.68
C ILE A 379 37.57 -23.68 24.97
N LEU A 380 37.83 -24.41 26.05
CA LEU A 380 37.23 -24.16 27.36
C LEU A 380 37.57 -22.76 27.89
N ALA A 381 38.85 -22.38 27.84
CA ALA A 381 39.30 -21.07 28.30
C ALA A 381 38.67 -19.94 27.48
N GLY A 382 38.59 -20.09 26.16
CA GLY A 382 37.96 -19.12 25.26
C GLY A 382 36.47 -18.94 25.51
N ILE A 383 35.73 -20.04 25.70
CA ILE A 383 34.30 -20.02 26.05
C ILE A 383 34.07 -19.28 27.37
N GLN A 384 34.81 -19.62 28.43
CA GLN A 384 34.66 -18.96 29.74
C GLN A 384 35.00 -17.47 29.66
N GLN A 385 36.05 -17.11 28.91
CA GLN A 385 36.46 -15.73 28.77
C GLN A 385 35.42 -14.89 28.02
N VAL A 386 34.85 -15.40 26.92
CA VAL A 386 33.77 -14.72 26.19
C VAL A 386 32.51 -14.56 27.05
N LEU A 387 32.16 -15.56 27.85
CA LEU A 387 31.01 -15.47 28.76
C LEU A 387 31.17 -14.40 29.84
N VAL A 388 32.41 -14.14 30.28
CA VAL A 388 32.72 -13.10 31.28
C VAL A 388 32.86 -11.72 30.65
N THR A 389 33.55 -11.61 29.51
CA THR A 389 33.84 -10.30 28.88
C THR A 389 32.73 -9.82 27.95
N ASN A 390 31.88 -10.72 27.46
CA ASN A 390 30.89 -10.49 26.40
C ASN A 390 31.48 -9.77 25.17
N GLN A 391 32.76 -10.00 24.89
CA GLN A 391 33.49 -9.41 23.76
C GLN A 391 34.19 -10.52 22.97
N ARG A 392 34.57 -10.21 21.73
CA ARG A 392 35.34 -11.13 20.87
C ARG A 392 36.66 -11.50 21.56
N VAL A 393 36.95 -12.80 21.66
CA VAL A 393 38.21 -13.32 22.20
C VAL A 393 38.97 -14.05 21.11
N VAL A 394 40.28 -13.80 21.01
CA VAL A 394 41.19 -14.47 20.06
C VAL A 394 42.24 -15.22 20.87
N ARG A 395 42.41 -16.50 20.55
CA ARG A 395 43.48 -17.37 21.08
C ARG A 395 44.33 -17.81 19.89
N GLY A 396 45.44 -17.12 19.68
CA GLY A 396 46.36 -17.41 18.58
C GLY A 396 47.39 -18.49 18.92
N GLN A 397 47.93 -19.15 17.89
CA GLN A 397 49.01 -20.15 17.99
C GLN A 397 48.70 -21.39 18.86
N VAL A 398 47.50 -21.95 18.76
CA VAL A 398 47.20 -23.20 19.44
C VAL A 398 47.76 -24.36 18.63
N VAL A 399 48.78 -25.03 19.17
CA VAL A 399 49.45 -26.18 18.54
C VAL A 399 48.68 -27.46 18.86
N TYR A 400 48.43 -28.26 17.84
CA TYR A 400 47.79 -29.56 17.97
C TYR A 400 48.41 -30.58 17.01
N ASP A 401 48.36 -31.85 17.39
CA ASP A 401 48.81 -32.95 16.54
C ASP A 401 47.67 -33.36 15.59
N TYR A 402 47.95 -33.39 14.29
CA TYR A 402 47.04 -33.94 13.31
C TYR A 402 47.74 -35.04 12.50
N ARG A 403 47.41 -36.30 12.78
CA ARG A 403 47.96 -37.48 12.07
C ARG A 403 49.50 -37.56 12.10
N GLY A 404 50.14 -37.10 13.18
CA GLY A 404 51.59 -37.16 13.38
C GLY A 404 52.37 -35.93 12.90
N THR A 405 51.69 -34.82 12.57
CA THR A 405 52.31 -33.53 12.25
C THR A 405 51.75 -32.42 13.13
N GLU A 406 52.64 -31.60 13.70
CA GLU A 406 52.25 -30.40 14.47
C GLU A 406 51.67 -29.34 13.54
N ALA A 407 50.42 -28.94 13.82
CA ALA A 407 49.72 -27.87 13.13
C ALA A 407 49.33 -26.77 14.12
N SER A 408 49.24 -25.52 13.64
CA SER A 408 48.84 -24.38 14.46
C SER A 408 47.53 -23.77 13.95
N VAL A 409 46.61 -23.48 14.86
CA VAL A 409 45.32 -22.84 14.55
C VAL A 409 45.09 -21.63 15.46
N ASP A 410 44.52 -20.57 14.91
CA ASP A 410 43.99 -19.46 15.69
C ASP A 410 42.50 -19.73 15.95
N LEU A 411 42.10 -19.75 17.23
CA LEU A 411 40.71 -19.91 17.66
C LEU A 411 40.10 -18.53 17.94
N VAL A 412 39.01 -18.21 17.27
CA VAL A 412 38.28 -16.94 17.48
C VAL A 412 36.88 -17.23 18.02
N PHE A 413 36.53 -16.58 19.11
CA PHE A 413 35.25 -16.76 19.79
C PHE A 413 34.42 -15.48 19.70
N PHE A 414 33.19 -15.58 19.21
CA PHE A 414 32.25 -14.48 19.12
C PHE A 414 31.04 -14.72 20.04
N PRO A 415 30.68 -13.76 20.91
CA PRO A 415 29.39 -13.80 21.59
C PRO A 415 28.28 -13.48 20.58
N ILE A 416 27.21 -14.28 20.57
CA ILE A 416 26.01 -13.94 19.81
C ILE A 416 25.18 -12.98 20.67
N ALA A 417 25.13 -11.70 20.27
CA ALA A 417 24.27 -10.72 20.92
C ALA A 417 22.80 -11.11 20.72
N ARG A 418 22.03 -11.13 21.83
CA ARG A 418 20.63 -11.56 21.84
C ARG A 418 19.74 -10.65 20.99
N PRO A 419 18.83 -11.23 20.20
CA PRO A 419 17.47 -10.71 20.07
C PRO A 419 16.60 -11.36 21.18
N ASP A 420 15.95 -10.55 22.02
CA ASP A 420 15.29 -10.90 23.31
C ASP A 420 14.08 -11.87 23.25
N ARG A 421 14.05 -12.87 22.36
CA ARG A 421 12.82 -13.66 22.09
C ARG A 421 13.02 -15.17 21.88
N LEU A 422 13.77 -15.87 22.74
CA LEU A 422 13.76 -17.35 22.75
C LEU A 422 13.58 -17.92 24.18
N PRO A 423 12.76 -18.97 24.38
CA PRO A 423 12.57 -19.59 25.69
C PRO A 423 13.77 -20.46 26.11
N GLY A 424 14.17 -20.32 27.39
CA GLY A 424 14.61 -21.37 28.31
C GLY A 424 15.90 -22.19 28.07
N SER A 425 16.27 -22.55 26.85
CA SER A 425 17.33 -23.56 26.59
C SER A 425 18.43 -23.12 25.60
N TRP A 426 18.35 -21.90 25.07
CA TRP A 426 19.30 -21.34 24.08
C TRP A 426 20.00 -20.08 24.62
N GLN A 427 20.22 -20.02 25.93
CA GLN A 427 20.90 -18.89 26.56
C GLN A 427 22.41 -19.03 26.35
N ASP A 428 23.02 -17.96 25.85
CA ASP A 428 24.47 -17.75 25.75
C ASP A 428 25.17 -18.66 24.71
N LEU A 429 24.80 -18.48 23.43
CA LEU A 429 25.44 -19.14 22.30
C LEU A 429 26.73 -18.41 21.88
N ILE A 430 27.75 -19.20 21.54
CA ILE A 430 29.08 -18.72 21.16
C ILE A 430 29.46 -19.34 19.82
N ILE A 431 29.98 -18.52 18.91
CA ILE A 431 30.57 -19.01 17.66
C ILE A 431 32.07 -19.21 17.89
N VAL A 432 32.57 -20.41 17.59
CA VAL A 432 33.98 -20.78 17.59
C VAL A 432 34.44 -20.91 16.13
N VAL A 433 35.41 -20.12 15.71
CA VAL A 433 35.96 -20.12 14.36
C VAL A 433 37.41 -20.63 14.39
N PHE A 434 37.73 -21.55 13.48
CA PHE A 434 39.05 -22.15 13.34
C PHE A 434 39.78 -21.53 12.13
N LEU A 435 40.81 -20.74 12.38
CA LEU A 435 41.62 -20.12 11.33
C LEU A 435 42.96 -20.84 11.23
N GLU A 436 43.17 -21.56 10.12
CA GLU A 436 44.44 -22.22 9.86
C GLU A 436 45.49 -21.18 9.48
N ARG A 437 46.57 -21.10 10.27
CA ARG A 437 47.76 -20.33 9.91
C ARG A 437 48.69 -21.20 9.09
N GLN A 438 49.13 -20.70 7.94
CA GLN A 438 50.34 -21.23 7.33
C GLN A 438 51.51 -20.95 8.28
N PRO A 439 52.38 -21.93 8.56
CA PRO A 439 53.45 -21.76 9.51
C PRO A 439 54.39 -20.65 9.04
N ALA A 440 54.50 -19.58 9.82
CA ALA A 440 55.65 -18.68 9.73
C ALA A 440 56.90 -19.46 10.18
N PRO A 441 58.06 -19.26 9.54
CA PRO A 441 59.27 -20.02 9.86
C PRO A 441 59.65 -19.88 11.34
N LEU A 442 59.80 -21.03 11.99
CA LEU A 442 60.17 -21.15 13.40
C LEU A 442 61.58 -20.59 13.64
N PHE A 443 61.69 -19.61 14.54
CA PHE A 443 62.95 -19.35 15.27
C PHE A 443 62.79 -19.92 16.67
N THR A 444 63.44 -21.06 16.92
CA THR A 444 63.58 -21.66 18.24
C THR A 444 64.62 -20.89 19.04
N VAL A 445 64.18 -20.24 20.13
CA VAL A 445 65.08 -19.71 21.16
C VAL A 445 65.32 -20.81 22.18
N THR A 446 66.53 -21.39 22.15
CA THR A 446 67.09 -22.15 23.28
C THR A 446 68.03 -21.24 24.06
N GLU A 447 67.63 -20.86 25.29
CA GLU A 447 68.60 -20.60 26.37
C GLU A 447 69.16 -21.97 26.80
N ILE A 448 70.45 -22.20 27.04
CA ILE A 448 71.36 -21.57 28.01
C ILE A 448 72.81 -21.86 27.56
N GLY A 449 73.72 -20.90 27.74
CA GLY A 449 75.13 -21.20 27.98
C GLY A 449 76.16 -20.43 27.15
N ASP A 450 76.76 -19.42 27.80
CA ASP A 450 78.07 -18.77 27.60
C ASP A 450 78.62 -18.44 26.18
N ALA A 451 78.98 -17.16 26.04
CA ALA A 451 79.50 -16.40 24.89
C ALA A 451 80.79 -16.95 24.22
N PRO A 452 81.39 -16.29 23.18
CA PRO A 452 80.93 -15.20 22.28
C PRO A 452 80.95 -15.67 20.79
N SER A 453 80.30 -15.02 19.80
CA SER A 453 80.73 -13.79 19.10
C SER A 453 79.82 -13.56 17.85
N GLU A 454 79.74 -12.31 17.39
CA GLU A 454 79.10 -11.80 16.15
C GLU A 454 77.63 -11.33 16.26
N SER A 455 77.41 -10.10 16.75
CA SER A 455 76.14 -9.39 16.59
C SER A 455 76.37 -7.89 16.33
N SER A 456 76.25 -7.48 15.07
CA SER A 456 76.13 -6.05 14.69
C SER A 456 75.25 -5.81 13.46
N GLN A 457 74.76 -6.86 12.78
CA GLN A 457 73.91 -6.70 11.59
C GLN A 457 72.40 -6.87 11.86
N GLY A 458 72.00 -7.70 12.83
CA GLY A 458 70.57 -7.89 13.16
C GLY A 458 69.93 -6.73 13.93
N ALA A 459 70.69 -6.03 14.78
CA ALA A 459 70.16 -4.87 15.51
C ALA A 459 69.85 -3.68 14.61
N LEU A 460 70.59 -3.50 13.51
CA LEU A 460 70.37 -2.42 12.56
C LEU A 460 69.13 -2.64 11.68
N SER A 461 68.81 -3.90 11.32
CA SER A 461 67.63 -4.21 10.51
C SER A 461 66.33 -4.09 11.29
N THR A 462 66.31 -4.51 12.56
CA THR A 462 65.11 -4.36 13.41
C THR A 462 64.83 -2.89 13.73
N ILE A 463 65.88 -2.07 13.93
CA ILE A 463 65.71 -0.62 14.10
C ILE A 463 65.15 0.02 12.82
N GLN A 464 65.60 -0.39 11.64
CA GLN A 464 65.10 0.11 10.36
C GLN A 464 63.62 -0.25 10.12
N GLU A 465 63.22 -1.48 10.43
CA GLU A 465 61.82 -1.91 10.31
C GLU A 465 60.89 -1.15 11.25
N VAL A 466 61.30 -0.96 12.52
CA VAL A 466 60.52 -0.18 13.50
C VAL A 466 60.46 1.30 13.12
N THR A 467 61.53 1.88 12.59
CA THR A 467 61.49 3.27 12.09
C THR A 467 60.56 3.42 10.89
N HIS A 468 60.50 2.41 10.01
CA HIS A 468 59.63 2.44 8.85
C HIS A 468 58.15 2.33 9.25
N GLU A 469 57.79 1.47 10.20
CA GLU A 469 56.43 1.41 10.74
C GLU A 469 56.04 2.71 11.47
N LEU A 470 56.97 3.34 12.17
CA LEU A 470 56.72 4.62 12.85
C LEU A 470 56.47 5.75 11.84
N GLU A 471 57.17 5.76 10.71
CA GLU A 471 56.93 6.72 9.63
C GLU A 471 55.58 6.51 8.94
N LEU A 472 55.20 5.25 8.68
CA LEU A 472 53.91 4.90 8.10
C LEU A 472 52.75 5.28 9.03
N THR A 473 52.87 5.02 10.33
CA THR A 473 51.83 5.39 11.31
C THR A 473 51.71 6.90 11.48
N ARG A 474 52.83 7.65 11.45
CA ARG A 474 52.80 9.12 11.45
C ARG A 474 52.16 9.69 10.20
N ALA A 475 52.47 9.15 9.03
CA ALA A 475 51.83 9.56 7.78
C ALA A 475 50.31 9.31 7.81
N TYR A 476 49.89 8.16 8.36
CA TYR A 476 48.47 7.84 8.53
C TYR A 476 47.77 8.80 9.50
N LEU A 477 48.38 9.12 10.64
CA LEU A 477 47.82 10.07 11.60
C LEU A 477 47.72 11.49 11.01
N HIS A 478 48.74 11.95 10.30
CA HIS A 478 48.68 13.26 9.63
C HIS A 478 47.58 13.32 8.57
N HIS A 479 47.39 12.24 7.81
CA HIS A 479 46.30 12.14 6.85
C HIS A 479 44.92 12.17 7.55
N ALA A 480 44.75 11.41 8.63
CA ALA A 480 43.51 11.38 9.41
C ALA A 480 43.17 12.75 10.03
N VAL A 481 44.17 13.46 10.57
CA VAL A 481 43.97 14.81 11.12
C VAL A 481 43.57 15.80 10.03
N SER A 482 44.23 15.77 8.87
CA SER A 482 43.86 16.63 7.73
C SER A 482 42.44 16.37 7.22
N GLN A 483 42.00 15.11 7.20
CA GLN A 483 40.62 14.76 6.89
C GLN A 483 39.63 15.30 7.93
N LEU A 484 39.95 15.18 9.23
CA LEU A 484 39.11 15.74 10.29
C LEU A 484 39.02 17.27 10.21
N GLU A 485 40.11 17.97 9.92
CA GLU A 485 40.10 19.42 9.74
C GLU A 485 39.29 19.85 8.51
N THR A 486 39.30 19.04 7.45
CA THR A 486 38.48 19.28 6.25
C THR A 486 37.00 19.12 6.57
N VAL A 487 36.61 18.00 7.19
CA VAL A 487 35.23 17.76 7.62
C VAL A 487 34.74 18.86 8.58
N ASN A 488 35.58 19.29 9.52
CA ASN A 488 35.22 20.32 10.49
C ASN A 488 35.07 21.71 9.85
N ARG A 489 35.78 21.97 8.74
CA ARG A 489 35.63 23.20 7.93
C ARG A 489 34.34 23.18 7.11
N ASP A 490 33.89 22.01 6.67
CA ASP A 490 32.70 21.86 5.81
C ASP A 490 31.38 21.84 6.61
N LEU A 491 31.42 21.46 7.90
CA LEU A 491 30.25 21.49 8.80
C LEU A 491 29.46 22.81 8.82
N PRO A 492 30.07 24.01 8.98
CA PRO A 492 29.32 25.26 8.97
C PRO A 492 28.65 25.55 7.63
N ALA A 493 29.30 25.23 6.51
CA ALA A 493 28.70 25.40 5.18
C ALA A 493 27.48 24.49 4.98
N ILE A 494 27.59 23.22 5.41
CA ILE A 494 26.45 22.29 5.39
C ILE A 494 25.32 22.79 6.29
N ASN A 495 25.65 23.40 7.44
CA ASN A 495 24.64 23.93 8.35
C ASN A 495 23.92 25.16 7.78
N GLU A 496 24.64 26.06 7.10
CA GLU A 496 24.05 27.18 6.36
C GLU A 496 23.17 26.69 5.22
N ASP A 497 23.61 25.69 4.45
CA ASP A 497 22.80 25.07 3.40
C ASP A 497 21.53 24.41 3.96
N LEU A 498 21.63 23.70 5.10
CA LEU A 498 20.47 23.13 5.78
C LEU A 498 19.51 24.21 6.27
N GLN A 499 20.02 25.32 6.80
CA GLN A 499 19.19 26.43 7.26
C GLN A 499 18.48 27.12 6.09
N SER A 500 19.18 27.34 4.97
CA SER A 500 18.58 27.85 3.74
C SER A 500 17.49 26.91 3.20
N ASN A 501 17.73 25.59 3.25
CA ASN A 501 16.72 24.61 2.82
C ASN A 501 15.50 24.61 3.75
N ILE A 502 15.67 24.85 5.05
CA ILE A 502 14.55 24.98 5.99
C ILE A 502 13.73 26.22 5.65
N GLU A 503 14.37 27.36 5.38
CA GLU A 503 13.68 28.59 4.98
C GLU A 503 12.93 28.40 3.65
N GLU A 504 13.54 27.75 2.66
CA GLU A 504 12.87 27.43 1.39
C GLU A 504 11.68 26.48 1.62
N LEU A 505 11.83 25.43 2.43
CA LEU A 505 10.72 24.54 2.79
C LEU A 505 9.58 25.28 3.50
N GLN A 506 9.90 26.22 4.39
CA GLN A 506 8.89 27.06 5.04
C GLN A 506 8.13 27.91 4.02
N THR A 507 8.83 28.56 3.08
CA THR A 507 8.16 29.36 2.03
C THR A 507 7.28 28.49 1.12
N THR A 508 7.74 27.29 0.72
CA THR A 508 6.91 26.39 -0.08
C THR A 508 5.69 25.88 0.69
N ASN A 509 5.79 25.74 2.02
CA ASN A 509 4.66 25.39 2.86
C ASN A 509 3.65 26.56 2.93
N GLU A 510 4.12 27.80 3.07
CA GLU A 510 3.25 28.99 3.03
C GLU A 510 2.54 29.13 1.67
N GLU A 511 3.22 28.87 0.56
CA GLU A 511 2.61 28.86 -0.77
C GLU A 511 1.58 27.72 -0.93
N LEU A 512 1.86 26.54 -0.36
CA LEU A 512 0.92 25.42 -0.36
C LEU A 512 -0.34 25.75 0.45
N GLU A 513 -0.18 26.36 1.63
CA GLU A 513 -1.28 26.82 2.47
C GLU A 513 -2.13 27.88 1.75
N ALA A 514 -1.50 28.81 1.04
CA ALA A 514 -2.19 29.79 0.20
C ALA A 514 -2.99 29.10 -0.93
N SER A 515 -2.39 28.15 -1.63
CA SER A 515 -3.07 27.40 -2.69
C SER A 515 -4.23 26.55 -2.14
N MET A 516 -4.07 25.97 -0.96
CA MET A 516 -5.17 25.27 -0.27
C MET A 516 -6.33 26.21 0.07
N ALA A 517 -6.03 27.44 0.51
CA ALA A 517 -7.05 28.45 0.78
C ALA A 517 -7.81 28.85 -0.51
N GLU A 518 -7.10 29.01 -1.63
CA GLU A 518 -7.71 29.29 -2.93
C GLU A 518 -8.61 28.15 -3.42
N LEU A 519 -8.14 26.89 -3.34
CA LEU A 519 -8.93 25.72 -3.70
C LEU A 519 -10.20 25.60 -2.86
N LYS A 520 -10.08 25.88 -1.55
CA LYS A 520 -11.24 25.90 -0.65
C LYS A 520 -12.25 26.97 -1.07
N ALA A 521 -11.79 28.18 -1.41
CA ALA A 521 -12.65 29.25 -1.89
C ALA A 521 -13.36 28.90 -3.21
N VAL A 522 -12.66 28.25 -4.15
CA VAL A 522 -13.25 27.77 -5.42
C VAL A 522 -14.30 26.70 -5.15
N ASN A 523 -14.03 25.76 -4.24
CA ASN A 523 -15.01 24.73 -3.90
C ASN A 523 -16.28 25.34 -3.27
N GLU A 524 -16.14 26.32 -2.38
CA GLU A 524 -17.29 27.06 -1.83
C GLU A 524 -18.09 27.80 -2.92
N GLN A 525 -17.42 28.36 -3.94
CA GLN A 525 -18.11 28.97 -5.09
C GLN A 525 -18.86 27.92 -5.93
N LEU A 526 -18.26 26.75 -6.16
CA LEU A 526 -18.88 25.66 -6.90
C LEU A 526 -20.13 25.13 -6.19
N GLU A 527 -20.07 24.96 -4.87
CA GLU A 527 -21.22 24.55 -4.07
C GLU A 527 -22.36 25.58 -4.14
N LYS A 528 -22.06 26.88 -4.10
CA LYS A 528 -23.06 27.95 -4.30
C LYS A 528 -23.70 27.87 -5.68
N HIS A 529 -22.91 27.67 -6.73
CA HIS A 529 -23.41 27.48 -8.09
C HIS A 529 -24.29 26.23 -8.20
N PHE A 530 -23.90 25.12 -7.57
CA PHE A 530 -24.67 23.90 -7.55
C PHE A 530 -26.03 24.10 -6.86
N MET A 531 -26.06 24.79 -5.72
CA MET A 531 -27.32 25.13 -5.04
C MET A 531 -28.21 26.02 -5.91
N LEU A 532 -27.64 27.03 -6.58
CA LEU A 532 -28.38 27.91 -7.46
C LEU A 532 -28.97 27.15 -8.65
N LEU A 533 -28.18 26.30 -9.31
CA LEU A 533 -28.65 25.45 -10.41
C LEU A 533 -29.77 24.53 -9.96
N LYS A 534 -29.60 23.83 -8.82
CA LYS A 534 -30.63 22.95 -8.26
C LYS A 534 -31.92 23.72 -7.97
N SER A 535 -31.83 24.91 -7.40
CA SER A 535 -32.99 25.80 -7.18
C SER A 535 -33.67 26.15 -8.50
N LYS A 536 -32.90 26.57 -9.52
CA LYS A 536 -33.42 26.93 -10.85
C LYS A 536 -34.10 25.73 -11.53
N THR A 537 -33.52 24.54 -11.46
CA THR A 537 -34.13 23.30 -11.98
C THR A 537 -35.43 22.98 -11.23
N SER A 538 -35.46 23.11 -9.91
CA SER A 538 -36.67 22.87 -9.13
C SER A 538 -37.79 23.88 -9.43
N ALA A 539 -37.45 25.16 -9.62
CA ALA A 539 -38.40 26.19 -10.02
C ALA A 539 -38.94 25.93 -11.43
N GLN A 540 -38.09 25.48 -12.35
CA GLN A 540 -38.49 25.09 -13.70
C GLN A 540 -39.41 23.87 -13.70
N ALA A 541 -39.12 22.85 -12.88
CA ALA A 541 -39.99 21.68 -12.74
C ALA A 541 -41.37 22.07 -12.21
N ARG A 542 -41.45 22.93 -11.19
CA ARG A 542 -42.72 23.46 -10.67
C ARG A 542 -43.50 24.23 -11.74
N ALA A 543 -42.84 25.13 -12.46
CA ALA A 543 -43.49 25.87 -13.55
C ALA A 543 -43.99 24.93 -14.67
N GLN A 544 -43.26 23.85 -14.95
CA GLN A 544 -43.67 22.84 -15.92
C GLN A 544 -44.88 22.03 -15.43
N ASP A 545 -44.91 21.66 -14.15
CA ASP A 545 -46.06 21.01 -13.53
C ASP A 545 -47.29 21.93 -13.53
N ASP A 546 -47.12 23.21 -13.21
CA ASP A 546 -48.20 24.22 -13.25
C ASP A 546 -48.75 24.37 -14.68
N LEU A 547 -47.87 24.47 -15.69
CA LEU A 547 -48.29 24.52 -17.10
C LEU A 547 -49.04 23.25 -17.50
N LYS A 548 -48.57 22.06 -17.09
CA LYS A 548 -49.24 20.80 -17.36
C LYS A 548 -50.64 20.79 -16.75
N ASN A 549 -50.76 21.17 -15.48
CA ASN A 549 -52.04 21.23 -14.76
C ASN A 549 -53.01 22.24 -15.40
N LEU A 550 -52.53 23.41 -15.83
CA LEU A 550 -53.33 24.39 -16.56
C LEU A 550 -53.84 23.83 -17.91
N THR A 551 -52.97 23.16 -18.67
CA THR A 551 -53.38 22.57 -19.96
C THR A 551 -54.39 21.43 -19.79
N MET A 552 -54.27 20.63 -18.72
CA MET A 552 -55.23 19.57 -18.40
C MET A 552 -56.56 20.15 -17.91
N GLY A 553 -56.53 21.15 -17.03
CA GLY A 553 -57.73 21.73 -16.42
C GLY A 553 -58.56 22.62 -17.35
N LEU A 554 -57.96 23.22 -18.38
CA LEU A 554 -58.66 24.05 -19.36
C LEU A 554 -59.17 23.27 -20.58
N GLU A 555 -58.92 21.96 -20.65
CA GLU A 555 -59.29 21.09 -21.79
C GLU A 555 -58.89 21.72 -23.14
N ILE A 556 -57.71 22.33 -23.20
CA ILE A 556 -57.24 22.97 -24.43
C ILE A 556 -56.74 21.88 -25.37
N ALA A 557 -57.37 21.73 -26.53
CA ALA A 557 -56.85 20.89 -27.60
C ALA A 557 -55.83 21.68 -28.43
N ALA A 558 -54.56 21.50 -28.12
CA ALA A 558 -53.43 22.09 -28.84
C ALA A 558 -52.42 21.04 -29.34
N LEU A 559 -51.97 21.24 -30.58
CA LEU A 559 -50.94 20.45 -31.23
C LEU A 559 -49.81 21.37 -31.69
N PHE A 560 -48.58 21.06 -31.28
CA PHE A 560 -47.37 21.80 -31.61
C PHE A 560 -46.57 21.02 -32.65
N LEU A 561 -46.32 21.65 -33.79
CA LEU A 561 -45.55 21.09 -34.89
C LEU A 561 -44.26 21.90 -35.10
N ASP A 562 -43.20 21.23 -35.55
CA ASP A 562 -41.99 21.90 -36.03
C ASP A 562 -42.07 22.29 -37.51
N ASN A 563 -40.95 22.78 -38.06
CA ASN A 563 -40.86 23.22 -39.45
C ASN A 563 -40.95 22.04 -40.43
N GLU A 564 -40.63 20.84 -39.98
CA GLU A 564 -40.69 19.58 -40.72
C GLU A 564 -42.05 18.86 -40.54
N LEU A 565 -43.03 19.54 -39.93
CA LEU A 565 -44.37 19.03 -39.63
C LEU A 565 -44.38 17.80 -38.69
N GLN A 566 -43.36 17.66 -37.86
CA GLN A 566 -43.29 16.65 -36.81
C GLN A 566 -43.92 17.16 -35.51
N ILE A 567 -44.60 16.27 -34.81
CA ILE A 567 -45.30 16.61 -33.56
C ILE A 567 -44.28 16.80 -32.44
N LYS A 568 -44.06 18.03 -31.99
CA LYS A 568 -43.19 18.37 -30.85
C LYS A 568 -43.85 18.15 -29.51
N ARG A 569 -45.14 18.48 -29.43
CA ARG A 569 -45.94 18.37 -28.20
C ARG A 569 -47.42 18.31 -28.56
N LEU A 570 -48.17 17.59 -27.75
CA LEU A 570 -49.62 17.49 -27.85
C LEU A 570 -50.23 17.58 -26.46
N THR A 571 -51.36 18.26 -26.34
CA THR A 571 -52.16 18.25 -25.11
C THR A 571 -53.00 16.98 -25.03
N PRO A 572 -53.28 16.43 -23.84
CA PRO A 572 -54.11 15.22 -23.69
C PRO A 572 -55.47 15.32 -24.38
N PHE A 573 -56.12 16.48 -24.33
CA PHE A 573 -57.42 16.66 -24.99
C PHE A 573 -57.32 16.66 -26.53
N ALA A 574 -56.22 17.18 -27.10
CA ALA A 574 -55.95 17.04 -28.53
C ALA A 574 -55.66 15.59 -28.92
N GLN A 575 -55.03 14.83 -28.03
CA GLN A 575 -54.77 13.40 -28.23
C GLN A 575 -56.07 12.62 -28.37
N GLU A 576 -57.04 12.89 -27.50
CA GLU A 576 -58.37 12.27 -27.53
C GLU A 576 -59.15 12.64 -28.79
N ILE A 577 -59.18 13.94 -29.17
CA ILE A 577 -59.91 14.40 -30.36
C ILE A 577 -59.30 13.86 -31.66
N LEU A 578 -57.97 13.81 -31.74
CA LEU A 578 -57.25 13.36 -32.94
C LEU A 578 -56.97 11.85 -32.92
N MET A 579 -57.34 11.12 -31.87
CA MET A 579 -57.06 9.70 -31.69
C MET A 579 -55.60 9.32 -31.95
N LEU A 580 -54.67 10.12 -31.42
CA LEU A 580 -53.23 9.92 -31.59
C LEU A 580 -52.66 9.05 -30.46
N ASP A 581 -51.82 8.08 -30.80
CA ASP A 581 -51.12 7.26 -29.81
C ASP A 581 -50.04 8.07 -29.06
N ASP A 582 -49.64 7.60 -27.86
CA ASP A 582 -48.58 8.22 -27.04
C ASP A 582 -47.23 8.32 -27.78
N ASP A 583 -46.98 7.42 -28.73
CA ASP A 583 -45.78 7.39 -29.59
C ASP A 583 -45.83 8.41 -30.75
N ALA A 584 -46.82 9.31 -30.78
CA ALA A 584 -46.98 10.26 -31.86
C ALA A 584 -45.98 11.42 -31.85
N ILE A 585 -45.33 11.67 -30.71
CA ILE A 585 -44.31 12.71 -30.56
C ILE A 585 -43.07 12.34 -31.40
N GLY A 586 -42.60 13.28 -32.24
CA GLY A 586 -41.47 13.11 -33.13
C GLY A 586 -41.80 12.44 -34.48
N ARG A 587 -43.07 12.08 -34.73
CA ARG A 587 -43.53 11.61 -36.03
C ARG A 587 -44.18 12.74 -36.82
N SER A 588 -44.08 12.65 -38.15
CA SER A 588 -44.75 13.60 -39.04
C SER A 588 -46.26 13.44 -38.94
N ILE A 589 -47.00 14.56 -38.90
CA ILE A 589 -48.47 14.54 -38.88
C ILE A 589 -49.06 13.82 -40.12
N ALA A 590 -48.29 13.73 -41.21
CA ALA A 590 -48.69 13.05 -42.44
C ALA A 590 -48.64 11.51 -42.37
N SER A 591 -47.95 10.92 -41.37
CA SER A 591 -47.79 9.46 -41.26
C SER A 591 -48.95 8.75 -40.55
N PHE A 592 -49.86 9.50 -39.94
CA PHE A 592 -51.03 8.94 -39.28
C PHE A 592 -52.19 8.85 -40.27
N ASP A 593 -52.96 7.75 -40.21
CA ASP A 593 -54.21 7.54 -40.95
C ASP A 593 -55.35 8.42 -40.38
N LEU A 594 -55.05 9.70 -40.21
CA LEU A 594 -56.02 10.70 -39.83
C LEU A 594 -56.89 10.98 -41.07
N SER A 595 -58.20 10.90 -40.87
CA SER A 595 -59.26 11.12 -41.86
C SER A 595 -58.97 12.27 -42.85
N HIS A 596 -59.54 12.19 -44.05
CA HIS A 596 -59.43 13.13 -45.19
C HIS A 596 -59.27 14.64 -44.84
N CYS A 597 -59.81 15.08 -43.70
CA CYS A 597 -59.75 16.43 -43.13
C CYS A 597 -58.35 16.95 -42.79
N LEU A 598 -57.39 16.11 -42.34
CA LEU A 598 -56.04 16.56 -41.99
C LEU A 598 -55.12 16.73 -43.19
N ARG A 599 -55.37 15.99 -44.27
CA ARG A 599 -54.73 16.21 -45.58
C ARG A 599 -55.01 17.61 -46.14
N MET A 600 -56.20 18.15 -45.87
CA MET A 600 -56.56 19.52 -46.25
C MET A 600 -55.92 20.60 -45.35
N LEU A 601 -55.47 20.23 -44.15
CA LEU A 601 -54.82 21.14 -43.21
C LEU A 601 -53.31 21.22 -43.45
N ALA A 602 -52.66 20.18 -43.98
CA ALA A 602 -51.23 20.19 -44.27
C ALA A 602 -50.80 21.39 -45.14
N ASP A 603 -51.53 21.66 -46.22
CA ASP A 603 -51.28 22.82 -47.10
C ASP A 603 -51.49 24.16 -46.38
N ASP A 604 -52.45 24.22 -45.46
CA ASP A 604 -52.72 25.42 -44.66
C ASP A 604 -51.65 25.63 -43.58
N ILE A 605 -51.13 24.55 -42.97
CA ILE A 605 -50.04 24.60 -41.99
C ILE A 605 -48.78 25.10 -42.67
N GLN A 606 -48.42 24.53 -43.82
CA GLN A 606 -47.25 24.97 -44.58
C GLN A 606 -47.39 26.45 -44.99
N ARG A 607 -48.58 26.87 -45.45
CA ARG A 607 -48.85 28.26 -45.76
C ARG A 607 -48.70 29.18 -44.55
N VAL A 608 -49.10 28.75 -43.34
CA VAL A 608 -48.94 29.55 -42.11
C VAL A 608 -47.48 29.64 -41.69
N ILE A 609 -46.68 28.58 -41.87
CA ILE A 609 -45.23 28.59 -41.61
C ILE A 609 -44.54 29.56 -42.59
N ASP A 610 -44.88 29.51 -43.87
CA ASP A 610 -44.24 30.32 -44.92
C ASP A 610 -44.69 31.79 -44.92
N THR A 611 -45.97 32.06 -44.65
CA THR A 611 -46.55 33.43 -44.74
C THR A 611 -46.69 34.12 -43.39
N LEU A 612 -46.63 33.39 -42.27
CA LEU A 612 -46.86 33.86 -40.90
C LEU A 612 -48.24 34.45 -40.65
N VAL A 613 -49.18 34.25 -41.58
CA VAL A 613 -50.57 34.68 -41.44
C VAL A 613 -51.37 33.56 -40.82
N ARG A 614 -52.07 33.86 -39.71
CA ARG A 614 -52.96 32.89 -39.06
C ARG A 614 -54.02 32.37 -40.04
N SER A 615 -54.25 31.05 -40.03
CA SER A 615 -55.32 30.41 -40.79
C SER A 615 -56.43 29.95 -39.85
N ARG A 616 -57.67 30.00 -40.31
CA ARG A 616 -58.84 29.50 -39.57
C ARG A 616 -59.73 28.72 -40.51
N ARG A 617 -60.06 27.50 -40.14
CA ARG A 617 -60.94 26.61 -40.90
C ARG A 617 -61.82 25.80 -39.97
N ASP A 618 -63.09 25.64 -40.34
CA ASP A 618 -64.02 24.75 -39.64
C ASP A 618 -64.01 23.40 -40.39
N ILE A 619 -63.77 22.31 -39.66
CA ILE A 619 -63.68 20.94 -40.18
C ILE A 619 -64.65 20.03 -39.43
N GLU A 620 -65.12 18.98 -40.09
CA GLU A 620 -65.89 17.90 -39.47
C GLU A 620 -64.97 16.70 -39.25
N ILE A 621 -64.85 16.19 -38.02
CA ILE A 621 -63.90 15.10 -37.70
C ILE A 621 -64.62 13.75 -37.61
N GLU A 622 -65.77 13.71 -36.94
CA GLU A 622 -66.67 12.55 -36.84
C GLU A 622 -68.08 12.99 -37.24
N PHE A 623 -68.84 12.13 -37.93
CA PHE A 623 -70.19 12.42 -38.44
C PHE A 623 -71.04 13.24 -37.46
N GLY A 624 -71.19 14.55 -37.73
CA GLY A 624 -71.99 15.50 -36.95
C GLY A 624 -71.23 16.37 -35.93
N ARG A 625 -69.91 16.19 -35.70
CA ARG A 625 -69.10 17.03 -34.80
C ARG A 625 -68.16 17.96 -35.57
N TRP A 626 -68.37 19.25 -35.39
CA TRP A 626 -67.61 20.32 -36.06
C TRP A 626 -66.59 20.94 -35.14
N PHE A 627 -65.34 20.96 -35.56
CA PHE A 627 -64.24 21.61 -34.87
C PHE A 627 -63.71 22.78 -35.70
N ARG A 628 -63.49 23.90 -35.02
CA ARG A 628 -62.77 25.04 -35.58
C ARG A 628 -61.30 24.88 -35.29
N VAL A 629 -60.50 24.77 -36.36
CA VAL A 629 -59.05 24.72 -36.29
C VAL A 629 -58.49 26.11 -36.56
N VAL A 630 -57.75 26.64 -35.60
CA VAL A 630 -56.97 27.87 -35.77
C VAL A 630 -55.49 27.49 -35.76
N ILE A 631 -54.79 27.86 -36.84
CA ILE A 631 -53.38 27.61 -37.04
C ILE A 631 -52.64 28.93 -36.87
N THR A 632 -51.69 28.95 -35.94
CA THR A 632 -50.86 30.11 -35.61
C THR A 632 -49.37 29.74 -35.70
N PRO A 633 -48.49 30.67 -36.11
CA PRO A 633 -47.06 30.40 -36.13
C PRO A 633 -46.54 30.25 -34.69
N TYR A 634 -45.74 29.21 -34.43
CA TYR A 634 -45.11 28.97 -33.14
C TYR A 634 -43.73 29.63 -33.10
N ARG A 635 -43.45 30.41 -32.04
CA ARG A 635 -42.21 31.17 -31.89
C ARG A 635 -41.52 30.79 -30.59
N ILE A 636 -40.21 30.53 -30.65
CA ILE A 636 -39.37 30.37 -29.46
C ILE A 636 -38.93 31.76 -28.96
N SER A 637 -38.41 31.81 -27.73
CA SER A 637 -37.84 32.95 -27.00
C SER A 637 -36.97 33.90 -27.83
N ASP A 638 -36.31 33.42 -28.90
CA ASP A 638 -35.43 34.22 -29.78
C ASP A 638 -36.13 34.77 -31.03
N HIS A 639 -37.47 34.80 -31.05
CA HIS A 639 -38.30 35.20 -32.20
C HIS A 639 -38.11 34.35 -33.47
N THR A 640 -37.38 33.24 -33.37
CA THR A 640 -37.26 32.23 -34.42
C THR A 640 -38.58 31.47 -34.53
N ILE A 641 -39.04 31.28 -35.77
CA ILE A 641 -40.24 30.49 -36.08
C ILE A 641 -39.85 29.03 -36.00
N ASP A 642 -40.56 28.30 -35.16
CA ASP A 642 -40.27 26.91 -34.82
C ASP A 642 -41.48 26.02 -35.11
N GLY A 643 -42.10 26.27 -36.28
CA GLY A 643 -43.26 25.57 -36.80
C GLY A 643 -44.60 26.24 -36.49
N ALA A 644 -45.61 25.42 -36.19
CA ALA A 644 -47.00 25.85 -36.11
C ALA A 644 -47.71 25.27 -34.88
N LEU A 645 -48.59 26.09 -34.29
CA LEU A 645 -49.51 25.71 -33.22
C LEU A 645 -50.92 25.62 -33.81
N LEU A 646 -51.51 24.43 -33.71
CA LEU A 646 -52.91 24.18 -34.06
C LEU A 646 -53.73 24.11 -32.80
N THR A 647 -54.84 24.84 -32.77
CA THR A 647 -55.83 24.79 -31.68
C THR A 647 -57.17 24.35 -32.24
N LEU A 648 -57.80 23.38 -31.58
CA LEU A 648 -59.11 22.85 -31.95
C LEU A 648 -60.16 23.31 -30.94
N THR A 649 -61.29 23.81 -31.42
CA THR A 649 -62.42 24.22 -30.57
C THR A 649 -63.71 23.62 -31.11
N ASP A 650 -64.46 22.92 -30.26
CA ASP A 650 -65.77 22.35 -30.63
C ASP A 650 -66.77 23.49 -30.92
N VAL A 651 -67.28 23.54 -32.15
CA VAL A 651 -68.26 24.51 -32.63
C VAL A 651 -69.52 23.83 -33.16
N THR A 652 -69.73 22.56 -32.79
CA THR A 652 -70.87 21.73 -33.22
C THR A 652 -72.21 22.44 -32.97
N TRP A 653 -72.37 23.04 -31.79
CA TRP A 653 -73.59 23.78 -31.44
C TRP A 653 -73.81 25.05 -32.27
N GLN A 654 -72.75 25.68 -32.79
CA GLN A 654 -72.85 26.89 -33.63
C GLN A 654 -73.33 26.55 -35.04
N LYS A 655 -72.91 25.39 -35.55
CA LYS A 655 -73.31 24.91 -36.89
C LYS A 655 -74.75 24.37 -36.89
N GLN A 656 -75.18 23.71 -35.83
CA GLN A 656 -76.54 23.17 -35.69
C GLN A 656 -77.65 24.23 -35.51
N ARG A 657 -77.31 25.49 -35.20
CA ARG A 657 -78.26 26.62 -35.11
C ARG A 657 -78.35 27.46 -36.40
N GLY A 658 -77.47 27.20 -37.36
CA GLY A 658 -77.35 27.97 -38.61
C GLY A 658 -78.10 27.37 -39.80
N ASP A 659 -78.67 26.18 -39.64
CA ASP A 659 -79.69 25.57 -40.51
C ASP A 659 -81.06 25.71 -39.82
#